data_AF-A0A7C2HPW5-F1
#
_entry.id   AF-A0A7C2HPW5-F1
#
_cell.length_a   1.000
_cell.length_b   1.000
_cell.length_c   1.000
_cell.angle_alpha   90.00
_cell.angle_beta   90.00
_cell.angle_gamma   90.00
#
_symmetry.space_group_name_H-M   'P 1'
#
loop_
_entity.id
_entity.type
_entity.pdbx_description
1 polymer ?
#
loop_
_entity_poly.entity_id
_entity_poly.type
_entity_poly.pdbx_seq_one_letter_code
_entity_poly.pdbx_strand_id
1 'polypeptide(L)'
;MQIGFSIFPQTTGPRAAGAGLQDAPFQQVDPAGWTATWPSPPAIDPVNDPQVFSVIRQGFDGTGQQVTRTDSFVVTRRVRQPFPDQSSLTPATVALDDYVYATDTVAGAANASTAVSPRPVAAWVMPDRTVVGDTVTLELVAFHRNGRDMEQVACVEFRATDGVATVTQKVSASVVSPRATDQTAVIVYRCELDISSLADPAVITCNARVFPWVGDMGSVADSGPGTEARGFSPRVFRRDTARASAPPLAYVAANGSDTTGLVSTTPASAQAAPFQTVLGAIKGLKAATGVTGGRIDGCEVRIGAGTFVLTSLAAADVTGGIQDHAALRITRDPAVAKSAAILTFGLAAFRPRFPYLVISDCTIQRTGTQALTGETGAPLHVILDDVTFDNGGHNATILSSAALYANGCQLANAGSLPLAAGASEVRLLRGVTCASGAAIENWLVVGCRFTGGNHGSSLFWNGTRSSNGAITAFSYFSGYQIAYQGLQETISCAFVQNVVEYFSATSNPGFRLSADGSATSTSHAIVLHNTFAGFWNHGRTNAFYDETAGTARSHVLLASRGNIIVSVNNKGDVFMADGSRTGNWPYLYGVGVGRELIQFDSAAAAFRQEFAGLGSLVGTSTTAPINPLFTAPAHTVSGTVAGAGGGTYTLQAGSPAKGLAGSPVLRFDLAGTPRSQTAASAGAYE
;
A
#
# COMPACT_ATOMS: atom_id res chain seq x y z
N MET A 1 28.65 -1.40 -38.64
CA MET A 1 27.29 -1.85 -39.00
C MET A 1 26.34 -1.02 -38.14
N GLN A 2 25.62 -0.10 -38.78
CA GLN A 2 24.92 1.02 -38.14
C GLN A 2 23.62 0.49 -37.52
N ILE A 3 23.56 0.44 -36.19
CA ILE A 3 22.41 -0.05 -35.42
C ILE A 3 21.38 1.09 -35.40
N GLY A 4 20.29 0.92 -36.14
CA GLY A 4 19.17 1.87 -36.17
C GLY A 4 18.43 1.85 -34.84
N PHE A 5 18.66 2.86 -34.01
CA PHE A 5 17.81 3.17 -32.88
C PHE A 5 16.51 3.77 -33.40
N SER A 6 15.39 3.08 -33.20
CA SER A 6 14.06 3.68 -33.30
C SER A 6 13.86 4.58 -32.08
N ILE A 7 14.33 5.82 -32.18
CA ILE A 7 13.95 6.88 -31.24
C ILE A 7 12.51 7.26 -31.60
N PHE A 8 11.56 6.78 -30.81
CA PHE A 8 10.15 7.08 -30.97
C PHE A 8 9.94 8.60 -30.83
N PRO A 9 9.13 9.24 -31.69
CA PRO A 9 8.72 10.61 -31.43
C PRO A 9 7.94 10.62 -30.11
N GLN A 10 8.48 11.34 -29.13
CA GLN A 10 7.75 11.75 -27.97
C GLN A 10 6.49 12.48 -28.45
N THR A 11 5.31 11.92 -28.21
CA THR A 11 4.08 12.71 -28.17
C THR A 11 4.09 13.53 -26.88
N THR A 12 5.04 14.47 -26.81
CA THR A 12 5.09 15.55 -25.82
C THR A 12 4.08 16.60 -26.24
N GLY A 13 2.96 16.66 -25.53
CA GLY A 13 2.05 17.79 -25.59
C GLY A 13 0.94 17.63 -24.56
N PRO A 14 0.49 18.71 -23.89
CA PRO A 14 -0.77 18.68 -23.17
C PRO A 14 -1.86 18.21 -24.14
N ARG A 15 -2.73 17.30 -23.68
CA ARG A 15 -3.92 16.89 -24.44
C ARG A 15 -4.63 18.18 -24.89
N ALA A 16 -4.56 18.48 -26.18
CA ALA A 16 -4.94 19.78 -26.70
C ALA A 16 -6.43 20.02 -26.46
N ALA A 17 -6.76 20.97 -25.58
CA ALA A 17 -8.08 21.57 -25.53
C ALA A 17 -8.25 22.38 -26.83
N GLY A 18 -8.96 21.83 -27.82
CA GLY A 18 -9.27 22.56 -29.06
C GLY A 18 -9.58 21.75 -30.31
N ALA A 19 -9.30 20.44 -30.35
CA ALA A 19 -9.80 19.58 -31.44
C ALA A 19 -11.24 19.13 -31.10
N GLY A 20 -12.14 19.18 -32.09
CA GLY A 20 -13.48 18.59 -31.94
C GLY A 20 -13.42 17.12 -31.54
N LEU A 21 -14.53 16.57 -31.04
CA LEU A 21 -14.61 15.14 -30.71
C LEU A 21 -14.19 14.30 -31.92
N GLN A 22 -13.29 13.34 -31.69
CA GLN A 22 -12.84 12.41 -32.71
C GLN A 22 -13.71 11.14 -32.66
N ASP A 23 -14.48 10.92 -33.72
CA ASP A 23 -15.35 9.75 -33.83
C ASP A 23 -14.55 8.44 -33.83
N ALA A 24 -15.14 7.42 -33.23
CA ALA A 24 -14.58 6.09 -33.18
C ALA A 24 -14.60 5.44 -34.57
N PRO A 25 -13.53 4.71 -34.94
CA PRO A 25 -13.44 4.01 -36.23
C PRO A 25 -14.18 2.65 -36.24
N PHE A 26 -14.97 2.37 -35.21
CA PHE A 26 -15.69 1.12 -34.96
C PHE A 26 -17.16 1.40 -34.62
N GLN A 27 -18.05 0.40 -34.72
CA GLN A 27 -19.49 0.64 -34.45
C GLN A 27 -19.84 0.64 -32.97
N GLN A 28 -19.18 -0.22 -32.20
CA GLN A 28 -19.63 -0.52 -30.85
C GLN A 28 -18.48 -1.00 -29.97
N VAL A 29 -18.45 -0.50 -28.74
CA VAL A 29 -17.67 -1.09 -27.63
C VAL A 29 -18.41 -2.30 -27.07
N ASP A 30 -17.71 -3.40 -26.90
CA ASP A 30 -18.27 -4.67 -26.45
C ASP A 30 -18.50 -4.72 -24.92
N PRO A 31 -19.29 -5.67 -24.39
CA PRO A 31 -19.69 -5.70 -22.97
C PRO A 31 -18.57 -5.70 -21.94
N ALA A 32 -17.40 -6.23 -22.28
CA ALA A 32 -16.24 -6.25 -21.37
C ALA A 32 -15.54 -4.88 -21.26
N GLY A 33 -15.89 -3.92 -22.12
CA GLY A 33 -15.39 -2.54 -22.09
C GLY A 33 -13.96 -2.34 -22.58
N TRP A 34 -13.24 -3.40 -22.95
CA TRP A 34 -11.86 -3.33 -23.44
C TRP A 34 -11.69 -3.77 -24.89
N THR A 35 -12.74 -4.28 -25.52
CA THR A 35 -12.79 -4.58 -26.96
C THR A 35 -13.88 -3.79 -27.66
N ALA A 36 -13.76 -3.68 -28.98
CA ALA A 36 -14.78 -3.11 -29.85
C ALA A 36 -14.92 -3.94 -31.14
N THR A 37 -16.08 -3.79 -31.78
CA THR A 37 -16.41 -4.43 -33.05
C THR A 37 -16.20 -3.46 -34.22
N TRP A 38 -15.31 -3.81 -35.13
CA TRP A 38 -14.95 -3.02 -36.32
C TRP A 38 -15.76 -3.42 -37.57
N PRO A 39 -16.09 -2.51 -38.51
CA PRO A 39 -16.88 -2.83 -39.69
C PRO A 39 -16.36 -3.94 -40.61
N SER A 40 -15.04 -4.04 -40.72
CA SER A 40 -14.32 -4.91 -41.64
C SER A 40 -12.91 -5.13 -41.09
N PRO A 41 -12.20 -6.23 -41.40
CA PRO A 41 -10.89 -6.53 -40.81
C PRO A 41 -9.90 -5.35 -40.93
N PRO A 42 -9.53 -4.68 -39.83
CA PRO A 42 -8.61 -3.55 -39.91
C PRO A 42 -7.15 -4.01 -39.92
N ALA A 43 -6.28 -3.22 -40.54
CA ALA A 43 -4.85 -3.22 -40.24
C ALA A 43 -4.63 -2.14 -39.16
N ILE A 44 -4.04 -2.52 -38.02
CA ILE A 44 -3.85 -1.62 -36.88
C ILE A 44 -2.37 -1.59 -36.52
N ASP A 45 -1.80 -0.38 -36.56
CA ASP A 45 -0.48 -0.09 -36.01
C ASP A 45 -0.63 0.98 -34.92
N PRO A 46 -0.76 0.59 -33.64
CA PRO A 46 -1.03 1.53 -32.56
C PRO A 46 0.15 2.44 -32.23
N VAL A 47 1.32 2.21 -32.84
CA VAL A 47 2.54 2.97 -32.58
C VAL A 47 2.80 3.97 -33.69
N ASN A 48 2.76 3.55 -34.95
CA ASN A 48 3.13 4.40 -36.09
C ASN A 48 1.92 5.04 -36.79
N ASP A 49 0.72 4.46 -36.66
CA ASP A 49 -0.52 4.98 -37.26
C ASP A 49 -1.72 4.82 -36.30
N PRO A 50 -1.69 5.50 -35.14
CA PRO A 50 -2.64 5.27 -34.08
C PRO A 50 -4.06 5.68 -34.48
N GLN A 51 -5.00 4.76 -34.31
CA GLN A 51 -6.42 5.02 -34.49
C GLN A 51 -7.00 5.56 -33.18
N VAL A 52 -7.13 6.88 -33.09
CA VAL A 52 -7.57 7.60 -31.89
C VAL A 52 -9.08 7.87 -31.92
N PHE A 53 -9.73 7.88 -30.76
CA PHE A 53 -11.13 8.26 -30.61
C PHE A 53 -11.40 8.94 -29.27
N SER A 54 -12.49 9.69 -29.18
CA SER A 54 -12.87 10.44 -27.99
C SER A 54 -13.89 9.69 -27.13
N VAL A 55 -13.65 9.68 -25.82
CA VAL A 55 -14.55 9.13 -24.80
C VAL A 55 -14.89 10.22 -23.81
N ILE A 56 -16.18 10.52 -23.66
CA ILE A 56 -16.72 11.47 -22.69
C ILE A 56 -17.11 10.69 -21.43
N ARG A 57 -16.60 11.12 -20.28
CA ARG A 57 -16.63 10.36 -19.01
C ARG A 57 -17.14 11.23 -17.88
N GLN A 58 -17.85 10.62 -16.93
CA GLN A 58 -18.14 11.26 -15.65
C GLN A 58 -16.91 11.18 -14.74
N GLY A 59 -16.73 12.17 -13.86
CA GLY A 59 -15.64 12.18 -12.89
C GLY A 59 -15.73 13.34 -11.90
N PHE A 60 -14.64 13.58 -11.16
CA PHE A 60 -14.57 14.65 -10.15
C PHE A 60 -13.36 15.55 -10.34
N ASP A 61 -13.45 16.84 -10.02
CA ASP A 61 -12.32 17.76 -10.03
C ASP A 61 -11.59 17.86 -8.67
N GLY A 62 -10.57 18.71 -8.61
CA GLY A 62 -9.80 18.96 -7.39
C GLY A 62 -10.63 19.50 -6.22
N THR A 63 -11.85 20.00 -6.45
CA THR A 63 -12.75 20.46 -5.39
C THR A 63 -13.72 19.37 -4.95
N GLY A 64 -13.64 18.18 -5.55
CA GLY A 64 -14.57 17.06 -5.35
C GLY A 64 -15.94 17.30 -5.97
N GLN A 65 -16.07 18.21 -6.93
CA GLN A 65 -17.31 18.44 -7.68
C GLN A 65 -17.39 17.53 -8.89
N GLN A 66 -18.60 17.08 -9.25
CA GLN A 66 -18.81 16.27 -10.44
C GLN A 66 -18.55 17.10 -11.69
N VAL A 67 -17.80 16.52 -12.62
CA VAL A 67 -17.47 17.12 -13.91
C VAL A 67 -17.51 16.06 -15.01
N THR A 68 -17.67 16.53 -16.25
CA THR A 68 -17.49 15.70 -17.44
C THR A 68 -16.09 15.90 -17.99
N ARG A 69 -15.44 14.83 -18.43
CA ARG A 69 -14.11 14.85 -19.04
C ARG A 69 -14.11 14.18 -20.38
N THR A 70 -13.31 14.69 -21.29
CA THR A 70 -13.01 14.04 -22.56
C THR A 70 -11.63 13.43 -22.49
N ASP A 71 -11.54 12.11 -22.63
CA ASP A 71 -10.29 11.37 -22.79
C ASP A 71 -10.14 10.91 -24.24
N SER A 72 -8.90 10.85 -24.74
CA SER A 72 -8.56 10.24 -26.02
C SER A 72 -8.04 8.83 -25.78
N PHE A 73 -8.61 7.86 -26.47
CA PHE A 73 -8.25 6.43 -26.42
C PHE A 73 -7.69 6.00 -27.77
N VAL A 74 -6.95 4.89 -27.79
CA VAL A 74 -6.33 4.31 -28.98
C VAL A 74 -6.76 2.86 -29.14
N VAL A 75 -7.03 2.45 -30.37
CA VAL A 75 -7.23 1.04 -30.70
C VAL A 75 -5.88 0.35 -30.81
N THR A 76 -5.66 -0.72 -30.05
CA THR A 76 -4.34 -1.37 -29.92
C THR A 76 -4.08 -2.37 -31.04
N ARG A 77 -4.72 -3.54 -31.00
CA ARG A 77 -4.54 -4.61 -31.99
C ARG A 77 -5.83 -5.35 -32.28
N ARG A 78 -5.88 -6.00 -33.44
CA ARG A 78 -6.91 -6.99 -33.73
C ARG A 78 -6.70 -8.20 -32.83
N VAL A 79 -7.77 -8.66 -32.19
CA VAL A 79 -7.73 -9.79 -31.25
C VAL A 79 -7.56 -11.08 -32.05
N ARG A 80 -6.72 -12.00 -31.55
CA ARG A 80 -6.52 -13.32 -32.15
C ARG A 80 -7.62 -14.29 -31.74
N GLN A 81 -7.79 -15.38 -32.48
CA GLN A 81 -8.67 -16.45 -32.03
C GLN A 81 -8.06 -17.17 -30.81
N PRO A 82 -8.87 -17.70 -29.89
CA PRO A 82 -8.36 -18.55 -28.81
C PRO A 82 -7.68 -19.82 -29.34
N PHE A 83 -6.87 -20.48 -28.52
CA PHE A 83 -6.37 -21.82 -28.81
C PHE A 83 -7.51 -22.79 -29.22
N PRO A 84 -7.35 -23.64 -30.25
CA PRO A 84 -6.12 -23.93 -31.02
C PRO A 84 -5.88 -23.04 -32.26
N ASP A 85 -6.70 -22.03 -32.50
CA ASP A 85 -6.67 -21.21 -33.71
C ASP A 85 -5.86 -19.91 -33.53
N GLN A 86 -4.97 -19.84 -32.54
CA GLN A 86 -4.23 -18.63 -32.15
C GLN A 86 -3.36 -18.01 -33.26
N SER A 87 -3.09 -18.75 -34.34
CA SER A 87 -2.40 -18.23 -35.52
C SER A 87 -3.28 -17.31 -36.38
N SER A 88 -4.60 -17.33 -36.17
CA SER A 88 -5.59 -16.55 -36.92
C SER A 88 -6.09 -15.37 -36.10
N LEU A 89 -6.39 -14.26 -36.78
CA LEU A 89 -7.03 -13.09 -36.19
C LEU A 89 -8.55 -13.17 -36.29
N THR A 90 -9.25 -12.61 -35.31
CA THR A 90 -10.70 -12.41 -35.41
C THR A 90 -11.04 -11.52 -36.61
N PRO A 91 -12.23 -11.67 -37.23
CA PRO A 91 -12.61 -10.87 -38.38
C PRO A 91 -12.74 -9.37 -38.08
N ALA A 92 -13.22 -9.01 -36.90
CA ALA A 92 -13.66 -7.65 -36.59
C ALA A 92 -13.31 -7.15 -35.18
N THR A 93 -12.84 -8.02 -34.26
CA THR A 93 -12.65 -7.62 -32.86
C THR A 93 -11.31 -6.96 -32.67
N VAL A 94 -11.32 -5.78 -32.07
CA VAL A 94 -10.11 -5.01 -31.75
C VAL A 94 -10.07 -4.74 -30.25
N ALA A 95 -8.86 -4.67 -29.69
CA ALA A 95 -8.64 -4.26 -28.31
C ALA A 95 -8.44 -2.74 -28.22
N LEU A 96 -8.81 -2.17 -27.08
CA LEU A 96 -8.64 -0.76 -26.72
C LEU A 96 -7.45 -0.59 -25.76
N ASP A 97 -6.85 0.59 -25.70
CA ASP A 97 -5.72 0.86 -24.79
C ASP A 97 -6.15 1.04 -23.33
N ASP A 98 -7.42 1.34 -23.08
CA ASP A 98 -8.01 1.49 -21.76
C ASP A 98 -9.46 0.99 -21.75
N TYR A 99 -10.05 0.88 -20.56
CA TYR A 99 -11.43 0.43 -20.37
C TYR A 99 -12.40 1.60 -20.54
N VAL A 100 -13.43 1.37 -21.34
CA VAL A 100 -14.63 2.20 -21.44
C VAL A 100 -15.65 1.70 -20.42
N TYR A 101 -16.17 2.60 -19.59
CA TYR A 101 -17.16 2.29 -18.56
C TYR A 101 -18.58 2.35 -19.10
N ALA A 102 -19.52 1.70 -18.43
CA ALA A 102 -20.93 1.71 -18.78
C ALA A 102 -21.55 3.11 -18.84
N THR A 103 -21.00 4.06 -18.06
CA THR A 103 -21.44 5.46 -18.01
C THR A 103 -20.72 6.37 -19.00
N ASP A 104 -19.73 5.86 -19.74
CA ASP A 104 -18.99 6.63 -20.73
C ASP A 104 -19.82 6.79 -22.02
N THR A 105 -19.61 7.88 -22.75
CA THR A 105 -20.14 8.09 -24.11
C THR A 105 -18.98 8.08 -25.10
N VAL A 106 -19.07 7.26 -26.14
CA VAL A 106 -18.05 7.14 -27.18
C VAL A 106 -18.49 7.93 -28.40
N ALA A 107 -17.66 8.86 -28.87
CA ALA A 107 -17.97 9.62 -30.08
C ALA A 107 -18.07 8.66 -31.28
N GLY A 108 -19.13 8.78 -32.09
CA GLY A 108 -19.32 7.96 -33.30
C GLY A 108 -19.67 6.47 -33.10
N ALA A 109 -19.77 5.95 -31.87
CA ALA A 109 -20.04 4.53 -31.61
C ALA A 109 -21.00 4.29 -30.45
N ALA A 110 -21.68 3.15 -30.47
CA ALA A 110 -22.46 2.67 -29.33
C ALA A 110 -21.54 2.17 -28.21
N ASN A 111 -21.95 2.36 -26.95
CA ASN A 111 -21.27 1.79 -25.79
C ASN A 111 -22.15 0.71 -25.15
N ALA A 112 -21.74 -0.56 -25.28
CA ALA A 112 -22.41 -1.67 -24.60
C ALA A 112 -21.61 -2.20 -23.39
N SER A 113 -20.55 -1.51 -22.97
CA SER A 113 -19.76 -1.88 -21.80
C SER A 113 -20.64 -1.99 -20.56
N THR A 114 -20.39 -3.02 -19.76
CA THR A 114 -20.99 -3.18 -18.42
C THR A 114 -19.99 -2.86 -17.31
N ALA A 115 -18.77 -2.44 -17.65
CA ALA A 115 -17.72 -2.14 -16.69
C ALA A 115 -18.07 -0.90 -15.85
N VAL A 116 -17.99 -1.02 -14.54
CA VAL A 116 -18.21 0.10 -13.60
C VAL A 116 -16.86 0.69 -13.18
N SER A 117 -16.75 2.01 -13.10
CA SER A 117 -15.56 2.64 -12.52
C SER A 117 -15.43 2.24 -11.05
N PRO A 118 -14.33 1.60 -10.65
CA PRO A 118 -14.18 1.06 -9.30
C PRO A 118 -14.02 2.17 -8.27
N ARG A 119 -14.20 1.83 -6.99
CA ARG A 119 -13.88 2.75 -5.90
C ARG A 119 -12.37 2.80 -5.68
N PRO A 120 -11.76 3.97 -5.35
CA PRO A 120 -10.36 4.03 -4.95
C PRO A 120 -10.00 3.02 -3.85
N VAL A 121 -8.81 2.42 -3.97
CA VAL A 121 -8.21 1.64 -2.89
C VAL A 121 -7.58 2.63 -1.92
N ALA A 122 -8.19 2.80 -0.74
CA ALA A 122 -7.83 3.83 0.22
C ALA A 122 -7.63 3.26 1.63
N ALA A 123 -6.71 3.86 2.38
CA ALA A 123 -6.49 3.50 3.77
C ALA A 123 -5.90 4.66 4.59
N TRP A 124 -6.30 4.74 5.85
CA TRP A 124 -5.63 5.60 6.84
C TRP A 124 -4.24 5.04 7.15
N VAL A 125 -3.22 5.90 7.13
CA VAL A 125 -1.82 5.52 7.40
C VAL A 125 -1.30 6.10 8.71
N MET A 126 -2.22 6.38 9.63
CA MET A 126 -1.96 6.91 10.97
C MET A 126 -2.62 6.03 12.03
N PRO A 127 -2.12 6.04 13.27
CA PRO A 127 -2.81 5.43 14.40
C PRO A 127 -4.01 6.29 14.85
N ASP A 128 -5.09 5.66 15.27
CA ASP A 128 -6.19 6.31 15.99
C ASP A 128 -6.13 5.97 17.48
N ARG A 129 -7.19 6.26 18.24
CA ARG A 129 -7.28 5.99 19.69
C ARG A 129 -6.24 6.77 20.49
N THR A 130 -6.06 8.04 20.18
CA THR A 130 -5.24 8.97 20.97
C THR A 130 -6.07 10.12 21.53
N VAL A 131 -5.52 10.80 22.53
CA VAL A 131 -6.05 12.08 23.00
C VAL A 131 -5.52 13.20 22.10
N VAL A 132 -6.40 14.10 21.69
CA VAL A 132 -6.09 15.25 20.83
C VAL A 132 -6.63 16.55 21.44
N GLY A 133 -6.03 17.68 21.08
CA GLY A 133 -6.50 19.02 21.44
C GLY A 133 -7.52 19.57 20.43
N ASP A 134 -7.32 20.81 20.01
CA ASP A 134 -8.18 21.51 19.05
C ASP A 134 -7.94 21.15 17.59
N THR A 135 -6.93 20.34 17.31
CA THR A 135 -6.58 19.93 15.95
C THR A 135 -6.29 18.44 15.92
N VAL A 136 -6.78 17.77 14.88
CA VAL A 136 -6.42 16.38 14.57
C VAL A 136 -5.70 16.32 13.23
N THR A 137 -4.48 15.78 13.24
CA THR A 137 -3.73 15.47 12.03
C THR A 137 -4.27 14.19 11.43
N LEU A 138 -4.71 14.25 10.18
CA LEU A 138 -5.26 13.11 9.44
C LEU A 138 -4.40 12.86 8.20
N GLU A 139 -4.01 11.59 8.00
CA GLU A 139 -3.22 11.15 6.85
C GLU A 139 -3.83 9.90 6.20
N LEU A 140 -3.97 9.95 4.89
CA LEU A 140 -4.58 8.91 4.07
C LEU A 140 -3.76 8.68 2.80
N VAL A 141 -3.65 7.42 2.38
CA VAL A 141 -3.19 7.05 1.04
C VAL A 141 -4.38 6.54 0.23
N ALA A 142 -4.43 6.90 -1.04
CA ALA A 142 -5.47 6.47 -1.95
C ALA A 142 -4.90 6.24 -3.34
N PHE A 143 -5.39 5.21 -4.02
CA PHE A 143 -4.97 4.87 -5.37
C PHE A 143 -6.18 4.54 -6.24
N HIS A 144 -6.14 4.99 -7.49
CA HIS A 144 -7.13 4.64 -8.49
C HIS A 144 -6.46 4.37 -9.84
N ARG A 145 -6.95 3.39 -10.60
CA ARG A 145 -6.42 3.04 -11.93
C ARG A 145 -6.41 4.20 -12.93
N ASN A 146 -7.31 5.18 -12.75
CA ASN A 146 -7.39 6.39 -13.56
C ASN A 146 -6.75 7.62 -12.89
N GLY A 147 -5.80 7.42 -11.97
CA GLY A 147 -4.91 8.49 -11.49
C GLY A 147 -4.34 9.29 -12.67
N ARG A 148 -4.17 10.60 -12.49
CA ARG A 148 -3.75 11.56 -13.52
C ARG A 148 -3.36 12.88 -12.87
N ASP A 149 -2.80 13.79 -13.65
CA ASP A 149 -2.47 15.16 -13.22
C ASP A 149 -1.62 15.19 -11.94
N MET A 150 -0.61 14.31 -11.87
CA MET A 150 0.27 14.11 -10.70
C MET A 150 -0.42 13.56 -9.44
N GLU A 151 -1.69 13.19 -9.52
CA GLU A 151 -2.49 12.79 -8.35
C GLU A 151 -3.21 11.46 -8.56
N GLN A 152 -3.24 10.67 -7.48
CA GLN A 152 -3.80 9.32 -7.52
C GLN A 152 -5.34 9.35 -7.55
N VAL A 153 -5.92 10.38 -6.96
CA VAL A 153 -7.35 10.68 -6.89
C VAL A 153 -7.57 12.18 -7.03
N ALA A 154 -8.80 12.61 -7.34
CA ALA A 154 -9.08 14.02 -7.58
C ALA A 154 -9.13 14.84 -6.28
N CYS A 155 -9.74 14.27 -5.24
CA CYS A 155 -9.94 14.96 -3.96
C CYS A 155 -10.13 13.93 -2.83
N VAL A 156 -9.71 14.31 -1.63
CA VAL A 156 -10.07 13.66 -0.37
C VAL A 156 -10.79 14.67 0.51
N GLU A 157 -11.96 14.30 1.03
CA GLU A 157 -12.70 15.09 2.00
C GLU A 157 -12.61 14.41 3.37
N PHE A 158 -12.02 15.07 4.34
CA PHE A 158 -11.96 14.65 5.74
C PHE A 158 -13.10 15.29 6.52
N ARG A 159 -13.71 14.53 7.44
CA ARG A 159 -14.76 15.02 8.34
C ARG A 159 -14.52 14.53 9.75
N ALA A 160 -14.82 15.36 10.75
CA ALA A 160 -14.84 14.97 12.15
C ALA A 160 -16.18 15.36 12.78
N THR A 161 -16.74 14.48 13.60
CA THR A 161 -18.01 14.71 14.31
C THR A 161 -17.95 14.20 15.74
N ASP A 162 -18.62 14.90 16.65
CA ASP A 162 -18.90 14.49 18.03
C ASP A 162 -20.31 13.87 18.20
N GLY A 163 -21.01 13.62 17.09
CA GLY A 163 -22.39 13.15 17.06
C GLY A 163 -23.45 14.27 17.03
N VAL A 164 -23.04 15.54 17.18
CA VAL A 164 -23.93 16.71 17.12
C VAL A 164 -23.46 17.67 16.03
N ALA A 165 -22.22 18.11 16.09
CA ALA A 165 -21.58 18.97 15.10
C ALA A 165 -20.67 18.16 14.16
N THR A 166 -20.41 18.70 12.97
CA THR A 166 -19.47 18.13 12.00
C THR A 166 -18.64 19.23 11.39
N VAL A 167 -17.32 19.04 11.37
CA VAL A 167 -16.37 19.88 10.62
C VAL A 167 -15.85 19.09 9.42
N THR A 168 -15.46 19.79 8.35
CA THR A 168 -15.05 19.16 7.09
C THR A 168 -13.95 19.97 6.41
N GLN A 169 -12.99 19.28 5.79
CA GLN A 169 -11.94 19.88 4.99
C GLN A 169 -11.64 19.01 3.76
N LYS A 170 -11.44 19.64 2.60
CA LYS A 170 -11.04 18.97 1.36
C LYS A 170 -9.57 19.22 1.03
N VAL A 171 -8.91 18.21 0.48
CA VAL A 171 -7.52 18.23 0.03
C VAL A 171 -7.43 17.58 -1.34
N SER A 172 -6.84 18.27 -2.30
CA SER A 172 -6.70 17.81 -3.69
C SER A 172 -5.25 17.52 -4.09
N ALA A 173 -4.33 17.78 -3.19
CA ALA A 173 -2.90 17.77 -3.41
C ALA A 173 -2.25 16.84 -2.40
N SER A 174 -1.57 15.81 -2.89
CA SER A 174 -0.73 14.98 -2.05
C SER A 174 0.55 15.71 -1.63
N VAL A 175 1.08 15.34 -0.47
CA VAL A 175 2.32 15.86 0.12
C VAL A 175 3.20 14.72 0.61
N VAL A 176 4.50 14.95 0.73
CA VAL A 176 5.38 14.04 1.48
C VAL A 176 5.06 14.18 2.96
N SER A 177 4.76 13.07 3.62
CA SER A 177 4.56 13.05 5.07
C SER A 177 5.83 13.56 5.79
N PRO A 178 5.70 14.45 6.77
CA PRO A 178 6.82 14.92 7.59
C PRO A 178 7.25 13.93 8.68
N ARG A 179 6.65 12.73 8.76
CA ARG A 179 7.01 11.73 9.77
C ARG A 179 8.44 11.23 9.55
N ALA A 180 9.33 11.61 10.46
CA ALA A 180 10.77 11.30 10.37
C ALA A 180 11.12 9.80 10.48
N THR A 181 10.19 8.96 10.95
CA THR A 181 10.41 7.52 11.12
C THR A 181 10.12 6.70 9.86
N ASP A 182 9.56 7.32 8.83
CA ASP A 182 9.37 6.67 7.53
C ASP A 182 10.74 6.38 6.90
N GLN A 183 10.94 5.18 6.32
CA GLN A 183 12.25 4.76 5.77
C GLN A 183 12.48 5.23 4.34
N THR A 184 11.40 5.70 3.72
CA THR A 184 11.28 6.21 2.36
C THR A 184 10.13 7.21 2.37
N ALA A 185 10.09 8.13 1.41
CA ALA A 185 9.07 9.18 1.40
C ALA A 185 7.66 8.59 1.23
N VAL A 186 6.80 8.80 2.22
CA VAL A 186 5.38 8.39 2.16
C VAL A 186 4.56 9.55 1.63
N ILE A 187 3.89 9.35 0.49
CA ILE A 187 3.04 10.36 -0.15
C ILE A 187 1.62 10.19 0.38
N VAL A 188 1.06 11.25 0.98
CA VAL A 188 -0.24 11.24 1.65
C VAL A 188 -1.12 12.41 1.22
N TYR A 189 -2.43 12.21 1.27
CA TYR A 189 -3.38 13.32 1.44
C TYR A 189 -3.44 13.59 2.94
N ARG A 190 -3.06 14.81 3.34
CA ARG A 190 -2.96 15.23 4.74
C ARG A 190 -3.82 16.46 5.01
N CYS A 191 -4.49 16.49 6.16
CA CYS A 191 -5.06 17.71 6.71
C CYS A 191 -4.74 17.86 8.20
N GLU A 192 -4.61 19.12 8.63
CA GLU A 192 -4.70 19.52 10.04
C GLU A 192 -6.12 20.03 10.27
N LEU A 193 -7.01 19.13 10.70
CA LEU A 193 -8.43 19.46 10.82
C LEU A 193 -8.69 20.16 12.15
N ASP A 194 -9.13 21.42 12.10
CA ASP A 194 -9.60 22.17 13.26
C ASP A 194 -10.92 21.57 13.77
N ILE A 195 -10.89 21.11 15.02
CA ILE A 195 -12.02 20.49 15.74
C ILE A 195 -12.40 21.30 16.99
N SER A 196 -11.92 22.55 17.11
CA SER A 196 -12.19 23.44 18.26
C SER A 196 -13.68 23.69 18.50
N SER A 197 -14.50 23.63 17.44
CA SER A 197 -15.95 23.81 17.50
C SER A 197 -16.73 22.57 17.95
N LEU A 198 -16.09 21.41 18.07
CA LEU A 198 -16.72 20.19 18.60
C LEU A 198 -16.74 20.25 20.14
N ALA A 199 -17.43 19.33 20.80
CA ALA A 199 -17.44 19.26 22.26
C ALA A 199 -16.07 18.94 22.88
N ASP A 200 -15.81 19.44 24.10
CA ASP A 200 -14.60 19.18 24.90
C ASP A 200 -14.99 18.92 26.38
N PRO A 201 -14.66 17.76 26.97
CA PRO A 201 -14.11 16.57 26.32
C PRO A 201 -15.19 15.80 25.55
N ALA A 202 -14.82 15.21 24.41
CA ALA A 202 -15.73 14.39 23.61
C ALA A 202 -15.03 13.30 22.81
N VAL A 203 -15.82 12.33 22.35
CA VAL A 203 -15.38 11.33 21.38
C VAL A 203 -15.57 11.91 20.00
N ILE A 204 -14.50 11.94 19.22
CA ILE A 204 -14.53 12.46 17.87
C ILE A 204 -14.37 11.29 16.91
N THR A 205 -15.31 11.15 15.98
CA THR A 205 -15.23 10.19 14.88
C THR A 205 -14.81 10.91 13.61
N CYS A 206 -13.68 10.50 13.05
CA CYS A 206 -13.13 10.99 11.81
C CYS A 206 -13.47 10.03 10.66
N ASN A 207 -13.92 10.60 9.54
CA ASN A 207 -14.27 9.90 8.31
C ASN A 207 -13.60 10.56 7.10
N ALA A 208 -13.50 9.82 6.00
CA ALA A 208 -13.03 10.35 4.73
C ALA A 208 -13.87 9.86 3.54
N ARG A 209 -14.08 10.75 2.57
CA ARG A 209 -14.50 10.41 1.20
C ARG A 209 -13.36 10.64 0.22
N VAL A 210 -13.18 9.69 -0.70
CA VAL A 210 -12.14 9.73 -1.72
C VAL A 210 -12.78 9.74 -3.10
N PHE A 211 -12.60 10.84 -3.82
CA PHE A 211 -13.21 11.10 -5.12
C PHE A 211 -12.24 10.73 -6.25
N PRO A 212 -12.55 9.74 -7.10
CA PRO A 212 -11.70 9.39 -8.23
C PRO A 212 -11.78 10.45 -9.35
N TRP A 213 -10.79 10.47 -10.23
CA TRP A 213 -10.83 11.35 -11.41
C TRP A 213 -11.89 10.95 -12.45
N VAL A 214 -12.27 9.67 -12.48
CA VAL A 214 -13.27 9.08 -13.39
C VAL A 214 -14.20 8.17 -12.59
N GLY A 215 -15.50 8.30 -12.82
CA GLY A 215 -16.55 7.57 -12.11
C GLY A 215 -17.69 8.48 -11.66
N ASP A 216 -18.79 7.85 -11.26
CA ASP A 216 -19.95 8.54 -10.70
C ASP A 216 -19.89 8.54 -9.16
N MET A 217 -20.99 8.90 -8.49
CA MET A 217 -21.06 8.85 -7.02
C MET A 217 -20.89 7.44 -6.44
N GLY A 218 -21.21 6.38 -7.19
CA GLY A 218 -21.01 5.00 -6.78
C GLY A 218 -19.53 4.61 -6.71
N SER A 219 -18.68 5.32 -7.47
CA SER A 219 -17.22 5.18 -7.48
C SER A 219 -16.51 5.94 -6.36
N VAL A 220 -17.22 6.71 -5.51
CA VAL A 220 -16.60 7.37 -4.35
C VAL A 220 -16.39 6.36 -3.23
N ALA A 221 -15.17 6.26 -2.70
CA ALA A 221 -14.91 5.49 -1.48
C ALA A 221 -15.29 6.32 -0.25
N ASP A 222 -15.99 5.73 0.72
CA ASP A 222 -16.42 6.39 1.95
C ASP A 222 -16.08 5.49 3.15
N SER A 223 -15.34 6.01 4.13
CA SER A 223 -15.00 5.26 5.33
C SER A 223 -16.16 5.16 6.32
N GLY A 224 -17.15 6.06 6.25
CA GLY A 224 -18.24 6.16 7.22
C GLY A 224 -19.05 4.87 7.43
N PRO A 225 -19.45 4.16 6.36
CA PRO A 225 -20.18 2.90 6.49
C PRO A 225 -19.31 1.70 6.92
N GLY A 226 -17.99 1.82 6.93
CA GLY A 226 -17.08 0.72 7.21
C GLY A 226 -17.13 0.27 8.69
N THR A 227 -17.28 -1.02 8.94
CA THR A 227 -17.31 -1.58 10.31
C THR A 227 -16.05 -2.37 10.67
N GLU A 228 -15.28 -2.80 9.67
CA GLU A 228 -14.04 -3.54 9.88
C GLU A 228 -12.87 -2.61 10.19
N ALA A 229 -12.25 -2.74 11.36
CA ALA A 229 -11.14 -1.89 11.78
C ALA A 229 -9.88 -2.01 10.89
N ARG A 230 -9.72 -3.17 10.22
CA ARG A 230 -8.70 -3.44 9.19
C ARG A 230 -8.97 -2.64 7.91
N GLY A 231 -10.24 -2.56 7.50
CA GLY A 231 -10.71 -1.87 6.29
C GLY A 231 -10.56 -0.34 6.30
N PHE A 232 -11.00 0.27 5.21
CA PHE A 232 -11.23 1.71 5.13
C PHE A 232 -12.49 2.08 5.94
N SER A 233 -12.30 2.31 7.24
CA SER A 233 -13.36 2.52 8.23
C SER A 233 -13.11 3.79 9.07
N PRO A 234 -14.08 4.23 9.90
CA PRO A 234 -13.93 5.43 10.71
C PRO A 234 -12.76 5.32 11.70
N ARG A 235 -12.18 6.47 12.05
CA ARG A 235 -11.12 6.59 13.07
C ARG A 235 -11.65 7.34 14.27
N VAL A 236 -11.30 6.90 15.47
CA VAL A 236 -11.86 7.45 16.71
C VAL A 236 -10.76 8.07 17.56
N PHE A 237 -11.01 9.27 18.05
CA PHE A 237 -10.13 10.02 18.94
C PHE A 237 -10.91 10.51 20.16
N ARG A 238 -10.19 10.88 21.22
CA ARG A 238 -10.75 11.63 22.33
C ARG A 238 -10.25 13.07 22.25
N ARG A 239 -11.14 14.03 21.99
CA ARG A 239 -10.83 15.44 22.21
C ARG A 239 -10.91 15.71 23.71
N ASP A 240 -9.82 16.19 24.28
CA ASP A 240 -9.69 16.55 25.69
C ASP A 240 -8.50 17.51 25.82
N THR A 241 -8.72 18.81 25.67
CA THR A 241 -7.61 19.80 25.59
C THR A 241 -6.80 19.89 26.87
N ALA A 242 -7.47 19.74 28.02
CA ALA A 242 -6.83 19.68 29.34
C ALA A 242 -5.89 18.47 29.45
N ARG A 243 -6.36 17.28 29.04
CA ARG A 243 -5.53 16.08 29.09
C ARG A 243 -4.44 16.05 28.01
N ALA A 244 -4.70 16.60 26.84
CA ALA A 244 -3.70 16.70 25.77
C ALA A 244 -2.48 17.54 26.20
N SER A 245 -2.71 18.61 26.97
CA SER A 245 -1.66 19.50 27.46
C SER A 245 -0.96 19.01 28.73
N ALA A 246 -1.71 18.35 29.63
CA ALA A 246 -1.21 17.87 30.90
C ALA A 246 -1.74 16.45 31.22
N PRO A 247 -1.22 15.41 30.52
CA PRO A 247 -1.67 14.05 30.75
C PRO A 247 -1.31 13.57 32.17
N PRO A 248 -2.14 12.75 32.84
CA PRO A 248 -1.72 12.07 34.06
C PRO A 248 -0.54 11.14 33.82
N LEU A 249 0.51 11.29 34.62
CA LEU A 249 1.78 10.59 34.49
C LEU A 249 2.02 9.65 35.66
N ALA A 250 2.60 8.49 35.37
CA ALA A 250 3.20 7.58 36.33
C ALA A 250 4.61 7.21 35.86
N TYR A 251 5.63 7.54 36.66
CA TYR A 251 7.02 7.18 36.33
C TYR A 251 7.35 5.80 36.88
N VAL A 252 8.21 5.06 36.18
CA VAL A 252 8.71 3.73 36.60
C VAL A 252 10.22 3.78 36.70
N ALA A 253 10.77 3.34 37.83
CA ALA A 253 12.22 3.25 38.04
C ALA A 253 12.56 2.04 38.90
N ALA A 254 13.77 1.47 38.72
CA ALA A 254 14.18 0.27 39.46
C ALA A 254 14.20 0.46 40.99
N ASN A 255 14.42 1.69 41.45
CA ASN A 255 14.39 2.10 42.86
C ASN A 255 13.03 2.68 43.31
N GLY A 256 11.99 2.59 42.48
CA GLY A 256 10.64 3.04 42.82
C GLY A 256 9.92 2.13 43.83
N SER A 257 8.66 2.46 44.12
CA SER A 257 7.80 1.68 45.02
C SER A 257 6.39 1.59 44.47
N ASP A 258 5.86 0.37 44.33
CA ASP A 258 4.48 0.16 43.86
C ASP A 258 3.43 0.54 44.91
N THR A 259 3.83 0.72 46.17
CA THR A 259 2.94 1.11 47.27
C THR A 259 2.83 2.62 47.42
N THR A 260 3.94 3.34 47.20
CA THR A 260 4.03 4.79 47.44
C THR A 260 4.30 5.61 46.17
N GLY A 261 4.32 4.97 45.00
CA GLY A 261 4.43 5.65 43.71
C GLY A 261 3.29 6.64 43.50
N LEU A 262 3.60 7.77 42.85
CA LEU A 262 2.66 8.88 42.68
C LEU A 262 2.20 9.03 41.23
N VAL A 263 0.90 9.23 41.06
CA VAL A 263 0.31 9.72 39.81
C VAL A 263 0.12 11.24 39.89
N SER A 264 0.60 11.98 38.89
CA SER A 264 0.43 13.43 38.81
C SER A 264 0.41 13.91 37.37
N THR A 265 -0.27 15.03 37.10
CA THR A 265 -0.14 15.76 35.83
C THR A 265 1.12 16.63 35.79
N THR A 266 1.82 16.78 36.91
CA THR A 266 3.10 17.50 36.99
C THR A 266 4.27 16.51 36.88
N PRO A 267 5.08 16.58 35.80
CA PRO A 267 6.18 15.63 35.57
C PRO A 267 7.15 15.50 36.74
N ALA A 268 7.59 16.63 37.32
CA ALA A 268 8.55 16.63 38.43
C ALA A 268 8.01 15.92 39.68
N SER A 269 6.72 16.05 39.98
CA SER A 269 6.10 15.39 41.14
C SER A 269 5.98 13.89 40.93
N ALA A 270 5.51 13.44 39.77
CA ALA A 270 5.40 12.01 39.45
C ALA A 270 6.77 11.33 39.37
N GLN A 271 7.79 12.03 38.84
CA GLN A 271 9.16 11.53 38.74
C GLN A 271 9.86 11.40 40.10
N ALA A 272 9.54 12.28 41.06
CA ALA A 272 10.13 12.23 42.40
C ALA A 272 9.69 11.01 43.24
N ALA A 273 8.54 10.41 42.91
CA ALA A 273 8.01 9.22 43.57
C ALA A 273 7.60 8.16 42.52
N PRO A 274 8.57 7.50 41.86
CA PRO A 274 8.27 6.55 40.80
C PRO A 274 7.73 5.22 41.37
N PHE A 275 6.93 4.54 40.55
CA PHE A 275 6.55 3.15 40.75
C PHE A 275 7.75 2.23 40.47
N GLN A 276 7.77 1.04 41.08
CA GLN A 276 8.83 0.07 40.86
C GLN A 276 8.62 -0.69 39.55
N THR A 277 7.36 -0.98 39.21
CA THR A 277 6.99 -1.79 38.05
C THR A 277 5.99 -1.07 37.14
N VAL A 278 5.97 -1.47 35.87
CA VAL A 278 4.95 -1.01 34.91
C VAL A 278 3.55 -1.41 35.37
N LEU A 279 3.41 -2.59 35.96
CA LEU A 279 2.13 -3.05 36.52
C LEU A 279 1.66 -2.16 37.69
N GLY A 280 2.58 -1.80 38.60
CA GLY A 280 2.32 -0.88 39.69
C GLY A 280 1.86 0.50 39.20
N ALA A 281 2.55 1.04 38.19
CA ALA A 281 2.17 2.31 37.56
C ALA A 281 0.76 2.25 36.93
N ILE A 282 0.43 1.18 36.20
CA ILE A 282 -0.91 0.98 35.63
C ILE A 282 -1.96 0.93 36.75
N LYS A 283 -1.71 0.17 37.83
CA LYS A 283 -2.63 0.11 38.98
C LYS A 283 -2.80 1.48 39.65
N GLY A 284 -1.71 2.22 39.82
CA GLY A 284 -1.72 3.59 40.33
C GLY A 284 -2.60 4.52 39.50
N LEU A 285 -2.47 4.49 38.17
CA LEU A 285 -3.32 5.27 37.26
C LEU A 285 -4.80 4.92 37.37
N LYS A 286 -5.13 3.62 37.50
CA LYS A 286 -6.52 3.17 37.69
C LYS A 286 -7.10 3.61 39.04
N ALA A 287 -6.28 3.67 40.08
CA ALA A 287 -6.69 4.05 41.44
C ALA A 287 -6.77 5.57 41.68
N ALA A 288 -5.95 6.36 40.99
CA ALA A 288 -5.84 7.81 41.18
C ALA A 288 -6.99 8.60 40.53
N THR A 289 -8.24 8.28 40.86
CA THR A 289 -9.45 8.82 40.21
C THR A 289 -9.57 10.34 40.31
N GLY A 290 -9.04 10.97 41.36
CA GLY A 290 -8.99 12.43 41.50
C GLY A 290 -8.04 13.13 40.51
N VAL A 291 -7.04 12.42 39.98
CA VAL A 291 -6.10 12.95 38.97
C VAL A 291 -6.51 12.51 37.56
N THR A 292 -6.95 11.27 37.43
CA THR A 292 -7.30 10.66 36.13
C THR A 292 -8.76 10.83 35.75
N GLY A 293 -9.59 11.45 36.59
CA GLY A 293 -11.05 11.48 36.39
C GLY A 293 -11.67 10.08 36.28
N GLY A 294 -11.01 9.07 36.85
CA GLY A 294 -11.41 7.66 36.76
C GLY A 294 -11.13 6.97 35.41
N ARG A 295 -10.35 7.60 34.51
CA ARG A 295 -10.10 7.14 33.14
C ARG A 295 -8.63 7.01 32.81
N ILE A 296 -8.25 5.94 32.13
CA ILE A 296 -6.87 5.73 31.66
C ILE A 296 -6.63 6.19 30.22
N ASP A 297 -7.68 6.67 29.54
CA ASP A 297 -7.59 7.28 28.19
C ASP A 297 -6.50 8.37 28.15
N GLY A 298 -5.40 8.17 27.43
CA GLY A 298 -4.31 9.16 27.32
C GLY A 298 -3.47 9.37 28.58
N CYS A 299 -3.58 8.50 29.59
CA CYS A 299 -2.58 8.47 30.67
C CYS A 299 -1.24 7.96 30.15
N GLU A 300 -0.13 8.39 30.75
CA GLU A 300 1.22 7.96 30.37
C GLU A 300 1.94 7.23 31.50
N VAL A 301 2.53 6.09 31.17
CA VAL A 301 3.57 5.42 31.95
C VAL A 301 4.92 5.77 31.34
N ARG A 302 5.78 6.45 32.11
CA ARG A 302 7.13 6.85 31.68
C ARG A 302 8.18 5.97 32.33
N ILE A 303 8.87 5.15 31.55
CA ILE A 303 9.88 4.23 32.07
C ILE A 303 11.27 4.88 32.10
N GLY A 304 11.94 4.82 33.25
CA GLY A 304 13.29 5.31 33.44
C GLY A 304 14.34 4.39 32.82
N ALA A 305 15.61 4.60 33.19
CA ALA A 305 16.69 3.72 32.80
C ALA A 305 16.57 2.36 33.52
N GLY A 306 16.63 1.27 32.76
CA GLY A 306 16.54 -0.09 33.26
C GLY A 306 15.71 -1.01 32.36
N THR A 307 15.50 -2.23 32.85
CA THR A 307 14.72 -3.26 32.19
C THR A 307 13.47 -3.57 33.02
N PHE A 308 12.30 -3.38 32.41
CA PHE A 308 11.02 -3.54 33.07
C PHE A 308 10.16 -4.59 32.37
N VAL A 309 9.67 -5.55 33.14
CA VAL A 309 8.84 -6.65 32.62
C VAL A 309 7.39 -6.19 32.48
N LEU A 310 6.80 -6.47 31.32
CA LEU A 310 5.36 -6.36 31.09
C LEU A 310 4.66 -7.58 31.68
N THR A 311 3.98 -7.38 32.80
CA THR A 311 3.27 -8.43 33.54
C THR A 311 1.76 -8.28 33.41
N SER A 312 1.04 -9.39 33.33
CA SER A 312 -0.42 -9.41 33.22
C SER A 312 -1.13 -8.86 34.46
N LEU A 313 -2.24 -8.14 34.24
CA LEU A 313 -3.18 -7.79 35.30
C LEU A 313 -3.98 -9.03 35.74
N ALA A 314 -4.16 -9.21 37.05
CA ALA A 314 -5.04 -10.27 37.56
C ALA A 314 -6.50 -9.95 37.27
N ALA A 315 -7.37 -10.96 37.30
CA ALA A 315 -8.80 -10.76 37.02
C ALA A 315 -9.49 -9.88 38.05
N ALA A 316 -9.06 -9.96 39.30
CA ALA A 316 -9.55 -9.11 40.38
C ALA A 316 -9.11 -7.64 40.24
N ASP A 317 -8.06 -7.35 39.46
CA ASP A 317 -7.50 -6.00 39.29
C ASP A 317 -8.12 -5.22 38.12
N VAL A 318 -9.22 -5.71 37.54
CA VAL A 318 -9.92 -5.04 36.44
C VAL A 318 -10.68 -3.79 36.93
N THR A 319 -11.00 -3.72 38.22
CA THR A 319 -11.73 -2.61 38.84
C THR A 319 -10.98 -1.27 38.75
N GLY A 320 -11.71 -0.19 38.47
CA GLY A 320 -11.17 1.18 38.27
C GLY A 320 -10.57 1.43 36.88
N GLY A 321 -10.41 2.70 36.50
CA GLY A 321 -9.72 3.11 35.26
C GLY A 321 -10.41 2.68 33.96
N ILE A 322 -11.50 3.35 33.61
CA ILE A 322 -12.24 3.16 32.36
C ILE A 322 -11.35 3.55 31.16
N GLN A 323 -11.43 2.76 30.07
CA GLN A 323 -10.87 3.11 28.78
C GLN A 323 -11.93 2.94 27.71
N ASP A 324 -12.42 4.06 27.19
CA ASP A 324 -13.52 4.02 26.23
C ASP A 324 -13.03 4.26 24.80
N HIS A 325 -12.06 5.17 24.59
CA HIS A 325 -11.79 5.70 23.24
C HIS A 325 -10.33 6.01 22.92
N ALA A 326 -9.44 6.18 23.92
CA ALA A 326 -8.02 6.45 23.69
C ALA A 326 -7.09 5.52 24.49
N ALA A 327 -5.89 5.28 23.95
CA ALA A 327 -4.91 4.37 24.47
C ALA A 327 -4.26 4.88 25.76
N LEU A 328 -3.89 3.93 26.62
CA LEU A 328 -2.83 4.15 27.60
C LEU A 328 -1.51 4.17 26.83
N ARG A 329 -0.63 5.13 27.12
CA ARG A 329 0.69 5.23 26.50
C ARG A 329 1.78 4.75 27.47
N ILE A 330 2.67 3.88 27.01
CA ILE A 330 3.94 3.56 27.66
C ILE A 330 5.04 4.16 26.80
N THR A 331 5.91 4.96 27.42
CA THR A 331 7.01 5.62 26.72
C THR A 331 8.22 5.78 27.63
N ARG A 332 9.38 6.13 27.08
CA ARG A 332 10.56 6.42 27.92
C ARG A 332 10.37 7.72 28.69
N ASP A 333 11.03 7.83 29.83
CA ASP A 333 11.34 9.12 30.42
C ASP A 333 12.15 9.94 29.40
N PRO A 334 11.73 11.17 29.04
CA PRO A 334 12.45 11.99 28.06
C PRO A 334 13.92 12.25 28.42
N ALA A 335 14.29 12.16 29.71
CA ALA A 335 15.66 12.31 30.17
C ALA A 335 16.53 11.05 30.00
N VAL A 336 15.95 9.92 29.57
CA VAL A 336 16.63 8.64 29.41
C VAL A 336 16.80 8.31 27.92
N ALA A 337 17.93 7.72 27.53
CA ALA A 337 18.14 7.28 26.15
C ALA A 337 17.21 6.09 25.81
N LYS A 338 16.72 6.02 24.56
CA LYS A 338 15.84 4.94 24.06
C LYS A 338 16.40 3.53 24.34
N SER A 339 17.71 3.34 24.18
CA SER A 339 18.42 2.07 24.41
C SER A 339 18.52 1.68 25.88
N ALA A 340 18.34 2.62 26.81
CA ALA A 340 18.39 2.38 28.25
C ALA A 340 16.99 2.20 28.87
N ALA A 341 15.93 2.52 28.14
CA ALA A 341 14.54 2.35 28.54
C ALA A 341 13.96 1.07 27.90
N ILE A 342 14.11 -0.08 28.60
CA ILE A 342 13.84 -1.40 28.02
C ILE A 342 12.58 -2.01 28.63
N LEU A 343 11.61 -2.35 27.78
CA LEU A 343 10.48 -3.21 28.11
C LEU A 343 10.76 -4.64 27.70
N THR A 344 10.34 -5.61 28.51
CA THR A 344 10.46 -7.03 28.17
C THR A 344 9.13 -7.77 28.30
N PHE A 345 8.91 -8.74 27.42
CA PHE A 345 7.80 -9.70 27.49
C PHE A 345 8.22 -11.02 26.81
N GLY A 346 7.43 -12.08 26.98
CA GLY A 346 7.65 -13.35 26.26
C GLY A 346 7.93 -14.53 27.17
N LEU A 347 8.66 -14.35 28.28
CA LEU A 347 8.62 -15.31 29.39
C LEU A 347 7.35 -15.10 30.23
N ALA A 348 7.05 -13.84 30.51
CA ALA A 348 5.76 -13.42 31.05
C ALA A 348 4.83 -13.03 29.89
N ALA A 349 3.57 -13.50 29.95
CA ALA A 349 2.52 -12.97 29.10
C ALA A 349 2.10 -11.59 29.60
N PHE A 350 1.80 -10.68 28.66
CA PHE A 350 1.22 -9.38 28.98
C PHE A 350 -0.23 -9.33 28.55
N ARG A 351 -1.13 -9.35 29.54
CA ARG A 351 -2.56 -9.19 29.39
C ARG A 351 -3.02 -7.96 30.19
N PRO A 352 -3.14 -6.79 29.55
CA PRO A 352 -3.46 -5.54 30.23
C PRO A 352 -4.93 -5.40 30.66
N ARG A 353 -5.85 -6.18 30.07
CA ARG A 353 -7.30 -6.09 30.34
C ARG A 353 -7.89 -4.68 30.13
N PHE A 354 -7.33 -3.96 29.17
CA PHE A 354 -7.89 -2.77 28.54
C PHE A 354 -7.60 -2.84 27.03
N PRO A 355 -8.46 -2.29 26.16
CA PRO A 355 -8.43 -2.56 24.72
C PRO A 355 -7.37 -1.81 23.92
N TYR A 356 -6.83 -0.67 24.37
CA TYR A 356 -5.97 0.20 23.56
C TYR A 356 -4.64 0.53 24.27
N LEU A 357 -3.53 0.22 23.60
CA LEU A 357 -2.18 0.42 24.11
C LEU A 357 -1.28 1.04 23.05
N VAL A 358 -0.58 2.12 23.42
CA VAL A 358 0.55 2.66 22.65
C VAL A 358 1.83 2.37 23.42
N ILE A 359 2.82 1.75 22.76
CA ILE A 359 4.20 1.65 23.25
C ILE A 359 5.07 2.46 22.30
N SER A 360 5.87 3.37 22.83
CA SER A 360 6.53 4.36 21.99
C SER A 360 7.86 4.88 22.50
N ASP A 361 8.76 5.21 21.57
CA ASP A 361 10.07 5.81 21.86
C ASP A 361 10.84 5.04 22.96
N CYS A 362 10.88 3.71 22.87
CA CYS A 362 11.59 2.86 23.81
C CYS A 362 12.12 1.59 23.13
N THR A 363 12.88 0.80 23.88
CA THR A 363 13.33 -0.52 23.42
C THR A 363 12.38 -1.60 23.93
N ILE A 364 12.04 -2.56 23.08
CA ILE A 364 11.34 -3.79 23.44
C ILE A 364 12.30 -4.96 23.19
N GLN A 365 12.53 -5.77 24.21
CA GLN A 365 13.30 -6.99 24.12
C GLN A 365 12.41 -8.19 24.47
N ARG A 366 12.12 -9.03 23.47
CA ARG A 366 11.34 -10.24 23.68
C ARG A 366 12.23 -11.34 24.28
N THR A 367 11.78 -11.95 25.37
CA THR A 367 12.55 -12.93 26.15
C THR A 367 12.01 -14.36 26.05
N GLY A 368 10.87 -14.56 25.37
CA GLY A 368 10.25 -15.87 25.17
C GLY A 368 9.06 -15.80 24.20
N THR A 369 8.29 -16.89 24.09
CA THR A 369 7.24 -17.03 23.06
C THR A 369 5.86 -16.51 23.46
N GLN A 370 5.63 -16.11 24.72
CA GLN A 370 4.36 -15.51 25.12
C GLN A 370 4.07 -14.22 24.33
N ALA A 371 2.78 -13.94 24.12
CA ALA A 371 2.31 -12.85 23.27
C ALA A 371 1.74 -11.68 24.09
N LEU A 372 1.64 -10.52 23.44
CA LEU A 372 0.77 -9.43 23.87
C LEU A 372 -0.68 -9.89 23.65
N THR A 373 -1.47 -9.94 24.73
CA THR A 373 -2.72 -10.69 24.77
C THR A 373 -3.91 -9.82 25.12
N GLY A 374 -4.93 -9.82 24.27
CA GLY A 374 -6.24 -9.21 24.55
C GLY A 374 -7.26 -10.16 25.16
N GLU A 375 -8.52 -9.71 25.22
CA GLU A 375 -9.65 -10.50 25.72
C GLU A 375 -10.48 -11.06 24.55
N THR A 376 -11.09 -12.23 24.76
CA THR A 376 -12.08 -12.76 23.82
C THR A 376 -13.28 -11.80 23.76
N GLY A 377 -13.55 -11.22 22.58
CA GLY A 377 -14.61 -10.22 22.39
C GLY A 377 -14.20 -8.77 22.66
N ALA A 378 -13.01 -8.53 23.21
CA ALA A 378 -12.40 -7.21 23.36
C ALA A 378 -10.89 -7.32 23.04
N PRO A 379 -10.54 -7.44 21.75
CA PRO A 379 -9.15 -7.64 21.35
C PRO A 379 -8.29 -6.44 21.76
N LEU A 380 -7.01 -6.69 22.06
CA LEU A 380 -6.05 -5.64 22.35
C LEU A 380 -5.55 -5.00 21.06
N HIS A 381 -5.64 -3.68 20.94
CA HIS A 381 -5.04 -2.92 19.86
C HIS A 381 -3.71 -2.36 20.35
N VAL A 382 -2.62 -2.87 19.80
CA VAL A 382 -1.26 -2.44 20.10
C VAL A 382 -0.77 -1.52 18.99
N ILE A 383 -0.37 -0.31 19.38
CA ILE A 383 0.34 0.62 18.52
C ILE A 383 1.79 0.64 18.99
N LEU A 384 2.69 0.24 18.11
CA LEU A 384 4.13 0.41 18.29
C LEU A 384 4.56 1.63 17.50
N ASP A 385 5.14 2.63 18.17
CA ASP A 385 5.52 3.89 17.56
C ASP A 385 6.97 4.28 17.88
N ASP A 386 7.83 4.27 16.87
CA ASP A 386 9.26 4.58 17.00
C ASP A 386 9.98 3.71 18.06
N VAL A 387 9.68 2.41 18.06
CA VAL A 387 10.29 1.43 18.97
C VAL A 387 11.43 0.68 18.30
N THR A 388 12.48 0.40 19.07
CA THR A 388 13.47 -0.62 18.71
C THR A 388 13.00 -1.96 19.26
N PHE A 389 12.67 -2.91 18.39
CA PHE A 389 12.13 -4.21 18.78
C PHE A 389 13.15 -5.30 18.48
N ASP A 390 13.67 -5.93 19.52
CA ASP A 390 14.43 -7.18 19.40
C ASP A 390 13.52 -8.37 19.70
N ASN A 391 13.24 -9.21 18.69
CA ASN A 391 12.40 -10.40 18.85
C ASN A 391 13.18 -11.62 19.33
N GLY A 392 14.50 -11.52 19.54
CA GLY A 392 15.31 -12.60 20.11
C GLY A 392 15.37 -13.87 19.26
N GLY A 393 15.00 -13.81 17.97
CA GLY A 393 14.95 -14.96 17.07
C GLY A 393 13.74 -15.88 17.27
N HIS A 394 12.73 -15.47 18.05
CA HIS A 394 11.59 -16.33 18.36
C HIS A 394 10.65 -16.52 17.16
N ASN A 395 10.44 -17.78 16.76
CA ASN A 395 9.51 -18.17 15.69
C ASN A 395 8.06 -18.32 16.21
N ALA A 396 7.49 -17.24 16.73
CA ALA A 396 6.11 -17.21 17.22
C ALA A 396 5.48 -15.82 16.99
N THR A 397 4.16 -15.77 16.79
CA THR A 397 3.41 -14.50 16.75
C THR A 397 3.66 -13.68 18.03
N ILE A 398 3.72 -12.36 17.91
CA ILE A 398 3.79 -11.44 19.06
C ILE A 398 2.40 -11.09 19.62
N LEU A 399 1.33 -11.58 19.00
CA LEU A 399 -0.06 -11.19 19.26
C LEU A 399 -0.96 -12.39 19.54
N SER A 400 -1.84 -12.27 20.53
CA SER A 400 -2.95 -13.21 20.80
C SER A 400 -4.23 -12.45 21.11
N SER A 401 -5.31 -12.70 20.36
CA SER A 401 -6.56 -11.89 20.46
C SER A 401 -6.26 -10.38 20.42
N ALA A 402 -5.42 -9.98 19.46
CA ALA A 402 -4.90 -8.62 19.38
C ALA A 402 -4.72 -8.17 17.93
N ALA A 403 -4.51 -6.87 17.73
CA ALA A 403 -4.17 -6.27 16.45
C ALA A 403 -2.97 -5.32 16.62
N LEU A 404 -2.15 -5.20 15.57
CA LEU A 404 -0.93 -4.39 15.57
C LEU A 404 -0.99 -3.28 14.53
N TYR A 405 -0.56 -2.09 14.94
CA TYR A 405 -0.15 -1.00 14.08
C TYR A 405 1.32 -0.67 14.42
N ALA A 406 2.24 -0.91 13.49
CA ALA A 406 3.65 -0.61 13.68
C ALA A 406 4.04 0.60 12.83
N ASN A 407 4.53 1.65 13.48
CA ASN A 407 4.99 2.88 12.86
C ASN A 407 6.44 3.13 13.28
N GLY A 408 7.36 3.26 12.33
CA GLY A 408 8.77 3.53 12.63
C GLY A 408 9.48 2.43 13.41
N CYS A 409 8.94 1.21 13.43
CA CYS A 409 9.48 0.12 14.23
C CYS A 409 10.75 -0.45 13.58
N GLN A 410 11.82 -0.57 14.38
CA GLN A 410 13.06 -1.22 13.96
C GLN A 410 13.10 -2.64 14.50
N LEU A 411 12.76 -3.63 13.67
CA LEU A 411 12.70 -5.03 14.07
C LEU A 411 14.02 -5.75 13.80
N ALA A 412 14.66 -6.20 14.87
CA ALA A 412 15.84 -7.05 14.87
C ALA A 412 15.49 -8.49 15.28
N ASN A 413 16.32 -9.43 14.84
CA ASN A 413 16.19 -10.86 15.18
C ASN A 413 14.76 -11.39 15.00
N ALA A 414 14.12 -11.06 13.87
CA ALA A 414 12.69 -11.21 13.71
C ALA A 414 12.22 -12.67 13.84
N GLY A 415 13.00 -13.66 13.40
CA GLY A 415 12.45 -15.01 13.20
C GLY A 415 11.41 -15.02 12.06
N SER A 416 10.66 -16.11 11.88
CA SER A 416 9.80 -16.29 10.69
C SER A 416 8.37 -15.75 10.82
N LEU A 417 7.83 -15.61 12.04
CA LEU A 417 6.40 -15.38 12.26
C LEU A 417 5.97 -14.11 13.04
N PRO A 418 6.83 -13.18 13.49
CA PRO A 418 6.39 -12.12 14.40
C PRO A 418 5.37 -11.14 13.77
N LEU A 419 5.42 -10.97 12.44
CA LEU A 419 4.59 -10.03 11.67
C LEU A 419 3.66 -10.74 10.67
N ALA A 420 3.65 -12.08 10.67
CA ALA A 420 2.84 -12.86 9.74
C ALA A 420 1.36 -12.82 10.13
N ALA A 421 0.46 -12.90 9.15
CA ALA A 421 -0.97 -13.03 9.44
C ALA A 421 -1.27 -14.34 10.21
N GLY A 422 -2.11 -14.25 11.24
CA GLY A 422 -2.58 -15.39 12.04
C GLY A 422 -3.97 -15.14 12.63
N ALA A 423 -4.26 -15.70 13.81
CA ALA A 423 -5.51 -15.40 14.54
C ALA A 423 -5.63 -13.90 14.90
N SER A 424 -4.50 -13.21 15.00
CA SER A 424 -4.36 -11.78 15.24
C SER A 424 -4.03 -11.04 13.93
N GLU A 425 -4.26 -9.73 13.87
CA GLU A 425 -4.13 -8.91 12.66
C GLU A 425 -2.94 -7.95 12.73
N VAL A 426 -2.17 -7.83 11.64
CA VAL A 426 -1.19 -6.75 11.45
C VAL A 426 -1.79 -5.75 10.46
N ARG A 427 -2.34 -4.66 10.99
CA ARG A 427 -3.20 -3.72 10.25
C ARG A 427 -2.44 -2.58 9.57
N LEU A 428 -1.23 -2.25 10.05
CA LEU A 428 -0.39 -1.23 9.46
C LEU A 428 1.08 -1.54 9.74
N LEU A 429 1.88 -1.57 8.69
CA LEU A 429 3.33 -1.51 8.74
C LEU A 429 3.76 -0.23 8.02
N ARG A 430 4.17 0.78 8.79
CA ARG A 430 4.64 2.06 8.27
C ARG A 430 6.04 2.36 8.76
N GLY A 431 6.97 2.71 7.87
CA GLY A 431 8.32 3.07 8.31
C GLY A 431 9.07 1.93 9.00
N VAL A 432 8.66 0.67 8.80
CA VAL A 432 9.23 -0.48 9.49
C VAL A 432 10.53 -0.89 8.81
N THR A 433 11.57 -1.16 9.60
CA THR A 433 12.77 -1.85 9.14
C THR A 433 12.81 -3.27 9.68
N CYS A 434 13.19 -4.22 8.83
CA CYS A 434 13.45 -5.59 9.27
C CYS A 434 14.52 -6.23 8.38
N ALA A 435 15.61 -6.67 9.02
CA ALA A 435 16.69 -7.40 8.39
C ALA A 435 16.62 -8.88 8.78
N SER A 436 15.66 -9.65 8.23
CA SER A 436 15.58 -11.12 8.32
C SER A 436 14.26 -11.65 7.73
N GLY A 437 14.23 -12.96 7.43
CA GLY A 437 13.16 -13.69 6.73
C GLY A 437 11.81 -13.84 7.46
N ALA A 438 11.38 -12.84 8.23
CA ALA A 438 10.01 -12.79 8.74
C ALA A 438 9.02 -12.67 7.59
N ALA A 439 8.00 -13.52 7.60
CA ALA A 439 6.82 -13.27 6.81
C ALA A 439 6.03 -12.09 7.41
N ILE A 440 5.41 -11.28 6.57
CA ILE A 440 4.58 -10.14 6.97
C ILE A 440 3.18 -10.26 6.36
N GLU A 441 2.18 -9.79 7.09
CA GLU A 441 0.86 -9.54 6.49
C GLU A 441 0.94 -8.42 5.45
N ASN A 442 0.37 -8.62 4.26
CA ASN A 442 0.47 -7.68 3.15
C ASN A 442 -0.61 -6.59 3.12
N TRP A 443 -1.38 -6.41 4.20
CA TRP A 443 -2.58 -5.58 4.19
C TRP A 443 -2.29 -4.11 3.89
N LEU A 444 -1.42 -3.48 4.69
CA LEU A 444 -1.06 -2.08 4.54
C LEU A 444 0.41 -1.88 4.88
N VAL A 445 1.26 -1.78 3.86
CA VAL A 445 2.71 -1.67 3.96
C VAL A 445 3.16 -0.39 3.25
N VAL A 446 3.60 0.61 4.02
CA VAL A 446 3.94 1.94 3.46
C VAL A 446 5.26 2.47 4.01
N GLY A 447 6.14 2.99 3.16
CA GLY A 447 7.38 3.63 3.64
C GLY A 447 8.35 2.67 4.33
N CYS A 448 8.27 1.37 4.07
CA CYS A 448 9.03 0.34 4.80
C CYS A 448 10.32 -0.06 4.07
N ARG A 449 11.27 -0.62 4.82
CA ARG A 449 12.50 -1.20 4.27
C ARG A 449 12.74 -2.62 4.82
N PHE A 450 12.52 -3.62 3.99
CA PHE A 450 12.75 -5.03 4.31
C PHE A 450 13.95 -5.57 3.52
N THR A 451 14.93 -6.14 4.21
CA THR A 451 16.19 -6.59 3.60
C THR A 451 16.64 -7.95 4.12
N GLY A 452 17.49 -8.65 3.36
CA GLY A 452 18.09 -9.91 3.83
C GLY A 452 17.13 -11.11 3.80
N GLY A 453 16.17 -11.07 2.87
CA GLY A 453 15.21 -12.16 2.68
C GLY A 453 15.81 -13.44 2.11
N ASN A 454 15.07 -14.54 2.25
CA ASN A 454 15.37 -15.79 1.57
C ASN A 454 14.67 -15.81 0.20
N HIS A 455 15.45 -15.89 -0.87
CA HIS A 455 14.98 -15.83 -2.26
C HIS A 455 14.05 -16.98 -2.68
N GLY A 456 13.90 -18.02 -1.86
CA GLY A 456 12.98 -19.15 -2.11
C GLY A 456 11.55 -18.95 -1.59
N SER A 457 11.30 -17.95 -0.73
CA SER A 457 10.02 -17.77 -0.06
C SER A 457 9.42 -16.39 -0.31
N SER A 458 8.10 -16.29 -0.25
CA SER A 458 7.44 -14.98 -0.30
C SER A 458 7.51 -14.27 1.05
N LEU A 459 7.74 -12.95 1.00
CA LEU A 459 7.63 -12.08 2.17
C LEU A 459 6.18 -11.97 2.65
N PHE A 460 5.24 -11.92 1.71
CA PHE A 460 3.83 -11.72 2.01
C PHE A 460 3.19 -13.04 2.43
N TRP A 461 2.54 -13.01 3.59
CA TRP A 461 1.83 -14.13 4.17
C TRP A 461 0.53 -13.67 4.79
N ASN A 462 -0.58 -14.06 4.15
CA ASN A 462 -1.91 -13.62 4.53
C ASN A 462 -2.69 -14.69 5.28
N GLY A 463 -2.14 -15.91 5.41
CA GLY A 463 -2.82 -17.04 6.00
C GLY A 463 -4.18 -17.27 5.31
N THR A 464 -5.26 -17.10 6.07
CA THR A 464 -6.65 -17.21 5.59
C THR A 464 -7.32 -15.85 5.34
N ARG A 465 -6.56 -14.75 5.32
CA ARG A 465 -7.11 -13.39 5.19
C ARG A 465 -7.07 -12.90 3.75
N SER A 466 -8.10 -12.14 3.40
CA SER A 466 -8.22 -11.48 2.10
C SER A 466 -7.15 -10.41 1.90
N SER A 467 -6.64 -10.32 0.67
CA SER A 467 -5.80 -9.22 0.18
C SER A 467 -6.63 -8.15 -0.55
N ASN A 468 -7.95 -8.29 -0.63
CA ASN A 468 -8.80 -7.31 -1.29
C ASN A 468 -8.84 -5.99 -0.51
N GLY A 469 -8.38 -4.90 -1.13
CA GLY A 469 -8.17 -3.60 -0.50
C GLY A 469 -6.74 -3.36 -0.02
N ALA A 470 -5.82 -4.31 -0.23
CA ALA A 470 -4.45 -4.20 0.25
C ALA A 470 -3.64 -3.12 -0.50
N ILE A 471 -2.75 -2.45 0.25
CA ILE A 471 -1.87 -1.39 -0.27
C ILE A 471 -0.43 -1.70 0.15
N THR A 472 0.45 -1.84 -0.83
CA THR A 472 1.91 -1.77 -0.64
C THR A 472 2.47 -0.62 -1.45
N ALA A 473 2.96 0.41 -0.77
CA ALA A 473 3.48 1.58 -1.44
C ALA A 473 4.77 2.12 -0.82
N PHE A 474 5.51 2.85 -1.63
CA PHE A 474 6.66 3.65 -1.17
C PHE A 474 7.68 2.83 -0.39
N SER A 475 7.90 1.56 -0.71
CA SER A 475 8.72 0.65 0.11
C SER A 475 9.89 0.06 -0.66
N TYR A 476 10.92 -0.35 0.08
CA TYR A 476 12.11 -1.01 -0.44
C TYR A 476 12.17 -2.47 0.06
N PHE A 477 12.17 -3.40 -0.88
CA PHE A 477 12.24 -4.84 -0.62
C PHE A 477 13.51 -5.41 -1.28
N SER A 478 14.32 -6.11 -0.51
CA SER A 478 15.56 -6.69 -1.00
C SER A 478 15.73 -8.13 -0.53
N GLY A 479 15.79 -9.03 -1.50
CA GLY A 479 16.02 -10.46 -1.28
C GLY A 479 14.75 -11.27 -1.09
N TYR A 480 13.59 -10.72 -1.46
CA TYR A 480 12.30 -11.36 -1.28
C TYR A 480 11.56 -11.56 -2.59
N GLN A 481 10.67 -12.57 -2.61
CA GLN A 481 9.57 -12.63 -3.57
C GLN A 481 8.37 -11.91 -2.96
N ILE A 482 7.76 -11.01 -3.73
CA ILE A 482 6.53 -10.32 -3.33
C ILE A 482 5.36 -11.00 -4.04
N ALA A 483 4.42 -11.56 -3.28
CA ALA A 483 3.33 -12.33 -3.85
C ALA A 483 1.97 -11.93 -3.27
N TYR A 484 1.09 -11.47 -4.13
CA TYR A 484 -0.34 -11.37 -3.87
C TYR A 484 -0.98 -12.70 -4.26
N GLN A 485 -0.93 -13.64 -3.32
CA GLN A 485 -1.41 -15.00 -3.46
C GLN A 485 -2.17 -15.38 -2.19
N GLY A 486 -3.16 -16.25 -2.34
CA GLY A 486 -3.92 -16.79 -1.22
C GLY A 486 -5.39 -16.40 -1.31
N LEU A 487 -6.24 -17.42 -1.18
CA LEU A 487 -7.70 -17.41 -1.31
C LEU A 487 -8.24 -17.34 -2.75
N GLN A 488 -9.30 -18.13 -3.00
CA GLN A 488 -10.09 -18.12 -4.23
C GLN A 488 -10.99 -16.87 -4.24
N GLU A 489 -10.38 -15.69 -4.32
CA GLU A 489 -11.08 -14.41 -4.33
C GLU A 489 -10.70 -13.55 -5.54
N THR A 490 -11.45 -12.46 -5.72
CA THR A 490 -11.05 -11.37 -6.62
C THR A 490 -10.35 -10.30 -5.79
N ILE A 491 -9.09 -10.04 -6.09
CA ILE A 491 -8.30 -9.01 -5.39
C ILE A 491 -8.42 -7.66 -6.13
N SER A 492 -8.71 -6.60 -5.38
CA SER A 492 -8.34 -5.22 -5.71
C SER A 492 -7.19 -4.79 -4.81
N CYS A 493 -6.13 -4.19 -5.37
CA CYS A 493 -4.95 -3.82 -4.59
C CYS A 493 -4.12 -2.71 -5.27
N ALA A 494 -3.29 -2.04 -4.48
CA ALA A 494 -2.30 -1.08 -4.96
C ALA A 494 -0.87 -1.53 -4.62
N PHE A 495 -0.02 -1.63 -5.64
CA PHE A 495 1.42 -1.85 -5.54
C PHE A 495 2.14 -0.68 -6.24
N VAL A 496 2.52 0.35 -5.47
CA VAL A 496 2.87 1.66 -6.06
C VAL A 496 4.21 2.20 -5.54
N GLN A 497 5.10 2.60 -6.44
CA GLN A 497 6.37 3.25 -6.13
C GLN A 497 7.25 2.45 -5.15
N ASN A 498 7.37 1.15 -5.38
CA ASN A 498 8.26 0.29 -4.61
C ASN A 498 9.55 -0.03 -5.39
N VAL A 499 10.60 -0.36 -4.65
CA VAL A 499 11.77 -1.06 -5.20
C VAL A 499 11.70 -2.52 -4.76
N VAL A 500 11.78 -3.42 -5.72
CA VAL A 500 11.92 -4.87 -5.49
C VAL A 500 13.24 -5.32 -6.09
N GLU A 501 14.23 -5.51 -5.22
CA GLU A 501 15.55 -5.98 -5.57
C GLU A 501 15.65 -7.50 -5.39
N TYR A 502 15.81 -8.20 -6.52
CA TYR A 502 16.08 -9.62 -6.54
C TYR A 502 17.57 -9.89 -6.78
N PHE A 503 18.24 -10.54 -5.84
CA PHE A 503 19.67 -10.85 -5.90
C PHE A 503 19.95 -12.32 -5.58
N SER A 504 19.52 -13.24 -6.43
CA SER A 504 19.77 -14.67 -6.28
C SER A 504 20.32 -15.31 -7.54
N ALA A 505 21.16 -16.33 -7.36
CA ALA A 505 21.55 -17.26 -8.42
C ALA A 505 20.43 -18.25 -8.77
N THR A 506 19.37 -18.36 -7.95
CA THR A 506 18.19 -19.18 -8.24
C THR A 506 17.17 -18.37 -9.03
N SER A 507 16.61 -18.96 -10.09
CA SER A 507 15.53 -18.35 -10.87
C SER A 507 14.22 -18.37 -10.10
N ASN A 508 13.66 -17.19 -9.84
CA ASN A 508 12.33 -17.02 -9.26
C ASN A 508 11.77 -15.63 -9.64
N PRO A 509 10.44 -15.42 -9.70
CA PRO A 509 9.86 -14.08 -9.74
C PRO A 509 10.25 -13.22 -8.54
N GLY A 510 10.50 -11.94 -8.80
CA GLY A 510 10.55 -10.91 -7.77
C GLY A 510 9.15 -10.47 -7.36
N PHE A 511 8.20 -10.50 -8.31
CA PHE A 511 6.82 -10.09 -8.09
C PHE A 511 5.82 -11.06 -8.72
N ARG A 512 4.75 -11.35 -7.97
CA ARG A 512 3.63 -12.20 -8.37
C ARG A 512 2.30 -11.56 -8.00
N LEU A 513 1.39 -11.49 -8.96
CA LEU A 513 -0.01 -11.08 -8.75
C LEU A 513 -0.92 -11.99 -9.57
N SER A 514 -1.73 -12.81 -8.89
CA SER A 514 -2.58 -13.82 -9.54
C SER A 514 -1.81 -14.73 -10.52
N ALA A 515 -0.75 -15.37 -10.03
CA ALA A 515 0.17 -16.16 -10.84
C ALA A 515 0.53 -17.51 -10.19
N ASP A 516 1.16 -18.38 -10.98
CA ASP A 516 1.76 -19.68 -10.62
C ASP A 516 0.75 -20.64 -9.95
N GLY A 517 -0.32 -20.99 -10.67
CA GLY A 517 -1.35 -21.95 -10.25
C GLY A 517 -2.34 -21.45 -9.18
N SER A 518 -2.21 -20.20 -8.73
CA SER A 518 -3.21 -19.54 -7.87
C SER A 518 -4.58 -19.47 -8.56
N ALA A 519 -5.67 -19.69 -7.82
CA ALA A 519 -7.04 -19.58 -8.33
C ALA A 519 -7.65 -18.17 -8.18
N THR A 520 -6.83 -17.16 -7.91
CA THR A 520 -7.25 -15.80 -7.56
C THR A 520 -7.47 -14.95 -8.82
N SER A 521 -8.64 -14.33 -8.95
CA SER A 521 -8.94 -13.33 -10.00
C SER A 521 -8.53 -11.92 -9.56
N THR A 522 -8.49 -10.95 -10.47
CA THR A 522 -8.12 -9.57 -10.13
C THR A 522 -9.06 -8.58 -10.77
N SER A 523 -9.45 -7.56 -10.01
CA SER A 523 -10.15 -6.39 -10.53
C SER A 523 -9.58 -5.15 -9.88
N HIS A 524 -9.29 -4.11 -10.66
CA HIS A 524 -8.76 -2.85 -10.13
C HIS A 524 -7.41 -3.04 -9.40
N ALA A 525 -6.50 -3.78 -10.02
CA ALA A 525 -5.10 -3.82 -9.59
C ALA A 525 -4.32 -2.65 -10.17
N ILE A 526 -3.59 -1.96 -9.29
CA ILE A 526 -2.87 -0.73 -9.59
C ILE A 526 -1.37 -0.99 -9.34
N VAL A 527 -0.59 -1.09 -10.41
CA VAL A 527 0.86 -1.36 -10.41
C VAL A 527 1.57 -0.18 -11.08
N LEU A 528 2.02 0.80 -10.29
CA LEU A 528 2.47 2.08 -10.82
C LEU A 528 3.85 2.46 -10.30
N HIS A 529 4.72 2.96 -11.18
CA HIS A 529 6.01 3.56 -10.81
C HIS A 529 6.94 2.67 -9.95
N ASN A 530 6.86 1.34 -10.07
CA ASN A 530 7.75 0.44 -9.33
C ASN A 530 9.06 0.19 -10.10
N THR A 531 10.14 -0.09 -9.37
CA THR A 531 11.40 -0.58 -9.93
C THR A 531 11.61 -2.03 -9.50
N PHE A 532 11.53 -2.95 -10.45
CA PHE A 532 11.92 -4.35 -10.29
C PHE A 532 13.33 -4.54 -10.84
N ALA A 533 14.24 -4.98 -10.00
CA ALA A 533 15.65 -5.19 -10.35
C ALA A 533 16.02 -6.68 -10.25
N GLY A 534 16.74 -7.17 -11.25
CA GLY A 534 17.06 -8.58 -11.46
C GLY A 534 17.63 -8.80 -12.85
N PHE A 535 17.74 -10.06 -13.28
CA PHE A 535 18.30 -10.44 -14.58
C PHE A 535 17.41 -11.46 -15.29
N TRP A 536 16.82 -11.09 -16.43
CA TRP A 536 15.95 -11.92 -17.26
C TRP A 536 14.92 -12.73 -16.45
N ASN A 537 15.18 -14.03 -16.21
CA ASN A 537 14.29 -14.93 -15.49
C ASN A 537 14.40 -14.81 -13.96
N HIS A 538 15.44 -14.15 -13.45
CA HIS A 538 15.74 -13.94 -12.02
C HIS A 538 15.21 -12.58 -11.59
N GLY A 539 14.14 -12.53 -10.80
CA GLY A 539 13.46 -11.28 -10.47
C GLY A 539 12.39 -10.86 -11.48
N ARG A 540 11.95 -11.79 -12.33
CA ARG A 540 10.84 -11.57 -13.29
C ARG A 540 9.53 -11.19 -12.60
N THR A 541 8.62 -10.62 -13.39
CA THR A 541 7.23 -10.37 -12.98
C THR A 541 6.32 -11.42 -13.60
N ASN A 542 5.63 -12.17 -12.74
CA ASN A 542 4.56 -13.07 -13.15
C ASN A 542 3.23 -12.44 -12.75
N ALA A 543 2.43 -11.97 -13.72
CA ALA A 543 1.19 -11.25 -13.40
C ALA A 543 0.02 -11.67 -14.30
N PHE A 544 -1.17 -11.72 -13.69
CA PHE A 544 -2.46 -11.88 -14.37
C PHE A 544 -2.54 -13.13 -15.24
N TYR A 545 -2.08 -14.25 -14.70
CA TYR A 545 -2.18 -15.51 -15.43
C TYR A 545 -3.63 -15.99 -15.47
N ASP A 546 -4.00 -16.80 -16.45
CA ASP A 546 -5.22 -17.61 -16.47
C ASP A 546 -4.83 -19.07 -16.79
N GLU A 547 -4.23 -19.75 -15.82
CA GLU A 547 -3.56 -21.04 -16.03
C GLU A 547 -4.00 -22.13 -15.04
N THR A 548 -5.03 -21.84 -14.25
CA THR A 548 -5.47 -22.74 -13.19
C THR A 548 -6.32 -23.84 -13.79
N ALA A 549 -5.85 -25.08 -13.68
CA ALA A 549 -6.59 -26.24 -14.19
C ALA A 549 -8.03 -26.26 -13.64
N GLY A 550 -9.01 -26.37 -14.53
CA GLY A 550 -10.43 -26.43 -14.18
C GLY A 550 -11.07 -25.11 -13.72
N THR A 551 -10.31 -24.02 -13.55
CA THR A 551 -10.84 -22.73 -13.06
C THR A 551 -10.41 -21.58 -13.95
N ALA A 552 -11.31 -21.04 -14.77
CA ALA A 552 -11.02 -19.85 -15.56
C ALA A 552 -11.00 -18.63 -14.62
N ARG A 553 -10.04 -17.74 -14.81
CA ARG A 553 -9.89 -16.52 -14.02
C ARG A 553 -10.28 -15.29 -14.84
N SER A 554 -10.40 -14.15 -14.17
CA SER A 554 -10.66 -12.87 -14.83
C SER A 554 -9.75 -11.79 -14.25
N HIS A 555 -9.09 -11.04 -15.14
CA HIS A 555 -8.21 -9.94 -14.76
C HIS A 555 -8.62 -8.66 -15.50
N VAL A 556 -9.36 -7.80 -14.81
CA VAL A 556 -10.00 -6.61 -15.41
C VAL A 556 -9.68 -5.33 -14.65
N LEU A 557 -9.95 -4.19 -15.28
CA LEU A 557 -9.76 -2.85 -14.70
C LEU A 557 -8.32 -2.62 -14.23
N LEU A 558 -7.34 -3.16 -14.94
CA LEU A 558 -5.93 -3.08 -14.57
C LEU A 558 -5.37 -1.67 -14.83
N ALA A 559 -4.35 -1.30 -14.06
CA ALA A 559 -3.41 -0.24 -14.40
C ALA A 559 -1.99 -0.73 -14.13
N SER A 560 -1.18 -0.86 -15.18
CA SER A 560 0.26 -1.11 -15.07
C SER A 560 0.99 -0.03 -15.85
N ARG A 561 1.55 0.97 -15.17
CA ARG A 561 2.12 2.13 -15.86
C ARG A 561 3.39 2.65 -15.21
N GLY A 562 4.34 3.03 -16.06
CA GLY A 562 5.54 3.74 -15.64
C GLY A 562 6.46 2.93 -14.72
N ASN A 563 6.47 1.60 -14.78
CA ASN A 563 7.37 0.74 -14.02
C ASN A 563 8.66 0.46 -14.81
N ILE A 564 9.71 0.07 -14.09
CA ILE A 564 10.88 -0.62 -14.65
C ILE A 564 10.75 -2.09 -14.27
N ILE A 565 10.65 -2.98 -15.25
CA ILE A 565 10.38 -4.41 -15.08
C ILE A 565 11.54 -5.22 -15.66
N VAL A 566 11.96 -6.29 -14.98
CA VAL A 566 13.01 -7.19 -15.49
C VAL A 566 12.53 -7.91 -16.75
N SER A 567 11.51 -8.74 -16.61
CA SER A 567 10.78 -9.38 -17.71
C SER A 567 9.34 -9.60 -17.25
N VAL A 568 8.42 -9.65 -18.21
CA VAL A 568 7.01 -9.97 -17.96
C VAL A 568 6.74 -11.35 -18.50
N ASN A 569 6.16 -12.19 -17.65
CA ASN A 569 5.45 -13.37 -18.09
C ASN A 569 3.97 -13.15 -17.86
N ASN A 570 3.16 -13.63 -18.81
CA ASN A 570 1.71 -13.70 -18.71
C ASN A 570 1.23 -15.00 -19.40
N LYS A 571 0.53 -15.88 -18.69
CA LYS A 571 0.10 -17.18 -19.22
C LYS A 571 -1.42 -17.25 -19.33
N GLY A 572 -1.90 -17.90 -20.39
CA GLY A 572 -3.33 -18.10 -20.66
C GLY A 572 -3.56 -19.27 -21.62
N ASP A 573 -4.51 -19.12 -22.53
CA ASP A 573 -4.97 -20.14 -23.48
C ASP A 573 -3.87 -20.88 -24.23
N VAL A 574 -2.87 -20.19 -24.77
CA VAL A 574 -1.76 -20.84 -25.50
C VAL A 574 -0.88 -21.68 -24.58
N PHE A 575 -0.61 -21.21 -23.37
CA PHE A 575 0.19 -21.96 -22.39
C PHE A 575 -0.58 -23.19 -21.89
N MET A 576 -1.87 -23.05 -21.69
CA MET A 576 -2.75 -24.12 -21.19
C MET A 576 -3.21 -25.08 -22.27
N ALA A 577 -3.01 -24.75 -23.55
CA ALA A 577 -3.64 -25.43 -24.68
C ALA A 577 -5.16 -25.55 -24.50
N ASP A 578 -5.81 -24.47 -24.06
CA ASP A 578 -7.23 -24.40 -23.72
C ASP A 578 -7.82 -23.03 -24.07
N GLY A 579 -8.65 -22.99 -25.12
CA GLY A 579 -9.27 -21.77 -25.63
C GLY A 579 -10.23 -21.06 -24.67
N SER A 580 -10.58 -21.68 -23.53
CA SER A 580 -11.39 -21.03 -22.49
C SER A 580 -10.58 -20.09 -21.59
N ARG A 581 -9.24 -20.12 -21.65
CA ARG A 581 -8.34 -19.39 -20.74
C ARG A 581 -7.98 -18.01 -21.25
N THR A 582 -8.99 -17.15 -21.38
CA THR A 582 -8.86 -15.81 -21.96
C THR A 582 -8.94 -14.68 -20.94
N GLY A 583 -9.00 -15.01 -19.64
CA GLY A 583 -9.13 -14.04 -18.55
C GLY A 583 -8.01 -13.03 -18.43
N ASN A 584 -6.83 -13.37 -18.96
CA ASN A 584 -5.63 -12.54 -19.02
C ASN A 584 -5.58 -11.61 -20.24
N TRP A 585 -6.52 -11.74 -21.20
CA TRP A 585 -6.45 -11.04 -22.47
C TRP A 585 -6.40 -9.51 -22.37
N PRO A 586 -7.09 -8.84 -21.42
CA PRO A 586 -6.90 -7.41 -21.27
C PRO A 586 -5.44 -7.02 -21.04
N TYR A 587 -4.72 -7.75 -20.17
CA TYR A 587 -3.29 -7.51 -19.97
C TYR A 587 -2.43 -7.94 -21.16
N LEU A 588 -2.78 -9.05 -21.82
CA LEU A 588 -2.11 -9.54 -23.03
C LEU A 588 -2.09 -8.50 -24.16
N TYR A 589 -3.19 -7.75 -24.31
CA TYR A 589 -3.38 -6.70 -25.32
C TYR A 589 -3.04 -5.29 -24.83
N GLY A 590 -2.43 -5.15 -23.66
CA GLY A 590 -1.94 -3.87 -23.15
C GLY A 590 -3.05 -2.92 -22.65
N VAL A 591 -4.25 -3.42 -22.36
CA VAL A 591 -5.37 -2.62 -21.83
C VAL A 591 -5.01 -2.12 -20.42
N GLY A 592 -5.02 -0.81 -20.23
CA GLY A 592 -4.61 -0.18 -18.97
C GLY A 592 -3.09 -0.19 -18.73
N VAL A 593 -2.30 -0.67 -19.70
CA VAL A 593 -0.85 -0.78 -19.61
C VAL A 593 -0.18 0.30 -20.46
N GLY A 594 0.93 0.87 -19.98
CA GLY A 594 1.72 1.78 -20.82
C GLY A 594 2.92 2.40 -20.12
N ARG A 595 3.82 2.94 -20.94
CA ARG A 595 5.05 3.62 -20.48
C ARG A 595 5.94 2.74 -19.58
N GLU A 596 5.89 1.43 -19.79
CA GLU A 596 6.75 0.48 -19.07
C GLU A 596 8.14 0.43 -19.68
N LEU A 597 9.18 0.28 -18.87
CA LEU A 597 10.49 -0.19 -19.35
C LEU A 597 10.64 -1.65 -18.96
N ILE A 598 10.49 -2.56 -19.93
CA ILE A 598 10.70 -3.99 -19.76
C ILE A 598 12.10 -4.34 -20.29
N GLN A 599 13.02 -4.73 -19.41
CA GLN A 599 14.45 -4.85 -19.73
C GLN A 599 14.74 -5.99 -20.71
N PHE A 600 14.10 -7.13 -20.54
CA PHE A 600 14.33 -8.35 -21.33
C PHE A 600 13.05 -8.84 -22.01
N ASP A 601 13.22 -9.71 -23.01
CA ASP A 601 12.09 -10.47 -23.53
C ASP A 601 11.55 -11.46 -22.49
N SER A 602 10.31 -11.90 -22.70
CA SER A 602 9.63 -12.93 -21.92
C SER A 602 10.42 -14.26 -21.88
N ALA A 603 10.16 -15.10 -20.87
CA ALA A 603 10.88 -16.36 -20.73
C ALA A 603 10.49 -17.41 -21.81
N ALA A 604 9.36 -17.24 -22.49
CA ALA A 604 8.92 -18.07 -23.62
C ALA A 604 7.90 -17.30 -24.48
N ALA A 605 7.78 -17.66 -25.75
CA ALA A 605 6.85 -17.01 -26.68
C ALA A 605 5.38 -17.04 -26.19
N ALA A 606 4.96 -18.15 -25.57
CA ALA A 606 3.62 -18.30 -24.99
C ALA A 606 3.36 -17.42 -23.76
N PHE A 607 4.39 -16.72 -23.25
CA PHE A 607 4.28 -15.82 -22.10
C PHE A 607 4.24 -14.35 -22.49
N ARG A 608 4.48 -14.04 -23.78
CA ARG A 608 4.65 -12.68 -24.28
C ARG A 608 3.31 -12.00 -24.43
N GLN A 609 3.26 -10.71 -24.12
CA GLN A 609 2.14 -9.84 -24.49
C GLN A 609 2.07 -9.67 -26.02
N GLU A 610 0.84 -9.65 -26.56
CA GLU A 610 0.59 -9.26 -27.95
C GLU A 610 0.89 -7.77 -28.17
N PHE A 611 0.64 -6.97 -27.14
CA PHE A 611 0.99 -5.56 -27.08
C PHE A 611 1.33 -5.14 -25.65
N ALA A 612 2.51 -4.54 -25.44
CA ALA A 612 3.02 -4.19 -24.11
C ALA A 612 2.46 -2.86 -23.55
N GLY A 613 1.45 -2.29 -24.20
CA GLY A 613 0.87 -1.00 -23.84
C GLY A 613 1.53 0.18 -24.55
N LEU A 614 0.80 1.30 -24.59
CA LEU A 614 1.22 2.50 -25.31
C LEU A 614 2.48 3.11 -24.72
N GLY A 615 3.45 3.42 -25.60
CA GLY A 615 4.70 4.09 -25.24
C GLY A 615 5.61 3.29 -24.31
N SER A 616 5.40 1.97 -24.17
CA SER A 616 6.30 1.07 -23.46
C SER A 616 7.54 0.73 -24.30
N LEU A 617 8.68 0.50 -23.65
CA LEU A 617 9.92 -0.01 -24.23
C LEU A 617 10.14 -1.45 -23.78
N VAL A 618 10.36 -2.37 -24.72
CA VAL A 618 10.49 -3.80 -24.42
C VAL A 618 11.77 -4.35 -25.04
N GLY A 619 12.59 -5.00 -24.20
CA GLY A 619 13.77 -5.71 -24.64
C GLY A 619 13.43 -6.89 -25.54
N THR A 620 14.28 -7.17 -26.52
CA THR A 620 14.10 -8.26 -27.49
C THR A 620 15.07 -9.43 -27.27
N SER A 621 15.80 -9.42 -26.16
CA SER A 621 16.83 -10.40 -25.84
C SER A 621 16.62 -10.96 -24.44
N THR A 622 17.05 -12.21 -24.24
CA THR A 622 17.10 -12.90 -22.94
C THR A 622 18.45 -12.75 -22.24
N THR A 623 19.45 -12.18 -22.92
CA THR A 623 20.82 -12.04 -22.42
C THR A 623 21.33 -10.59 -22.41
N ALA A 624 20.75 -9.72 -23.24
CA ALA A 624 21.12 -8.31 -23.35
C ALA A 624 19.93 -7.41 -22.96
N PRO A 625 19.96 -6.77 -21.78
CA PRO A 625 18.86 -5.91 -21.35
C PRO A 625 18.85 -4.56 -22.06
N ILE A 626 17.68 -3.93 -22.12
CA ILE A 626 17.59 -2.47 -22.10
C ILE A 626 18.05 -2.02 -20.70
N ASN A 627 19.29 -1.54 -20.59
CA ASN A 627 19.87 -1.17 -19.29
C ASN A 627 19.20 0.11 -18.75
N PRO A 628 18.54 0.07 -17.57
CA PRO A 628 17.94 1.27 -16.96
C PRO A 628 18.97 2.30 -16.47
N LEU A 629 20.27 1.99 -16.46
CA LEU A 629 21.35 2.83 -15.93
C LEU A 629 21.13 3.21 -14.46
N PHE A 630 20.98 2.20 -13.60
CA PHE A 630 20.93 2.41 -12.16
C PHE A 630 22.28 2.90 -11.62
N THR A 631 22.25 3.78 -10.62
CA THR A 631 23.47 4.40 -10.05
C THR A 631 24.45 3.40 -9.45
N ALA A 632 23.97 2.48 -8.60
CA ALA A 632 24.80 1.44 -7.98
C ALA A 632 23.97 0.16 -7.75
N PRO A 633 23.62 -0.57 -8.82
CA PRO A 633 22.81 -1.78 -8.72
C PRO A 633 23.56 -2.89 -7.98
N ALA A 634 22.83 -3.65 -7.15
CA ALA A 634 23.35 -4.85 -6.47
C ALA A 634 22.41 -6.06 -6.61
N HIS A 635 21.52 -6.04 -7.60
CA HIS A 635 20.66 -7.16 -7.99
C HIS A 635 21.48 -8.25 -8.71
N THR A 636 20.83 -9.39 -9.02
CA THR A 636 21.43 -10.46 -9.84
C THR A 636 22.02 -9.88 -11.12
N VAL A 637 23.31 -10.10 -11.38
CA VAL A 637 24.02 -9.51 -12.54
C VAL A 637 24.03 -10.41 -13.78
N SER A 638 23.85 -11.72 -13.58
CA SER A 638 23.62 -12.71 -14.62
C SER A 638 22.88 -13.91 -14.01
N GLY A 639 22.26 -14.76 -14.83
CA GLY A 639 21.41 -15.85 -14.34
C GLY A 639 22.08 -16.85 -13.37
N THR A 640 23.41 -16.90 -13.29
CA THR A 640 24.14 -17.76 -12.35
C THR A 640 24.89 -17.00 -11.27
N VAL A 641 24.83 -15.66 -11.26
CA VAL A 641 25.62 -14.81 -10.37
C VAL A 641 24.70 -13.88 -9.58
N ALA A 642 24.51 -14.22 -8.30
CA ALA A 642 23.82 -13.36 -7.34
C ALA A 642 24.57 -12.02 -7.19
N GLY A 643 23.81 -10.94 -7.02
CA GLY A 643 24.36 -9.66 -6.57
C GLY A 643 24.55 -9.63 -5.05
N ALA A 644 25.13 -8.55 -4.53
CA ALA A 644 25.34 -8.37 -3.10
C ALA A 644 24.06 -7.98 -2.32
N GLY A 645 23.01 -7.52 -3.02
CA GLY A 645 21.84 -6.89 -2.42
C GLY A 645 22.15 -5.50 -1.85
N GLY A 646 21.09 -4.76 -1.50
CA GLY A 646 21.19 -3.41 -0.92
C GLY A 646 21.56 -2.31 -1.92
N GLY A 647 21.27 -2.50 -3.21
CA GLY A 647 21.64 -1.57 -4.28
C GLY A 647 20.93 -0.21 -4.23
N THR A 648 21.47 0.75 -4.98
CA THR A 648 20.87 2.07 -5.22
C THR A 648 20.31 2.14 -6.63
N TYR A 649 18.99 2.34 -6.72
CA TYR A 649 18.21 2.23 -7.95
C TYR A 649 17.73 3.58 -8.51
N THR A 650 18.36 4.67 -8.09
CA THR A 650 18.21 5.97 -8.77
C THR A 650 18.78 5.90 -10.20
N LEU A 651 18.30 6.79 -11.07
CA LEU A 651 18.62 6.75 -12.50
C LEU A 651 19.77 7.71 -12.84
N GLN A 652 20.78 7.20 -13.55
CA GLN A 652 21.86 8.01 -14.11
C GLN A 652 21.38 8.85 -15.31
N ALA A 653 22.20 9.82 -15.71
CA ALA A 653 21.99 10.58 -16.94
C ALA A 653 21.99 9.65 -18.17
N GLY A 654 21.12 9.92 -19.14
CA GLY A 654 20.96 9.10 -20.34
C GLY A 654 20.17 7.81 -20.16
N SER A 655 19.60 7.57 -18.98
CA SER A 655 18.75 6.39 -18.74
C SER A 655 17.56 6.37 -19.71
N PRO A 656 17.27 5.22 -20.37
CA PRO A 656 16.08 5.06 -21.20
C PRO A 656 14.76 5.12 -20.41
N ALA A 657 14.82 5.06 -19.07
CA ALA A 657 13.64 5.25 -18.22
C ALA A 657 13.27 6.73 -18.02
N LYS A 658 14.22 7.66 -18.18
CA LYS A 658 13.95 9.10 -18.00
C LYS A 658 13.05 9.62 -19.12
N GLY A 659 12.00 10.36 -18.76
CA GLY A 659 11.03 10.87 -19.72
C GLY A 659 10.03 9.84 -20.25
N LEU A 660 10.17 8.56 -19.90
CA LEU A 660 9.32 7.49 -20.43
C LEU A 660 7.87 7.57 -19.90
N ALA A 661 7.68 7.89 -18.62
CA ALA A 661 6.37 7.95 -18.01
C ALA A 661 5.52 9.13 -18.54
N GLY A 662 6.16 10.20 -19.03
CA GLY A 662 5.48 11.38 -19.58
C GLY A 662 4.74 12.15 -18.49
N SER A 663 3.43 11.94 -18.38
CA SER A 663 2.55 12.53 -17.38
C SER A 663 2.29 11.54 -16.24
N PRO A 664 3.01 11.65 -15.11
CA PRO A 664 2.91 10.66 -14.04
C PRO A 664 1.62 10.87 -13.23
N VAL A 665 1.28 9.83 -12.48
CA VAL A 665 0.10 9.77 -11.60
C VAL A 665 0.49 9.94 -10.13
N LEU A 666 1.76 10.24 -9.87
CA LEU A 666 2.37 10.51 -8.58
C LEU A 666 3.11 11.84 -8.63
N ARG A 667 2.98 12.65 -7.57
CA ARG A 667 3.64 13.96 -7.48
C ARG A 667 5.11 13.87 -7.11
N PHE A 668 5.48 12.89 -6.30
CA PHE A 668 6.84 12.73 -5.79
C PHE A 668 7.37 11.34 -6.13
N ASP A 669 8.68 11.21 -6.21
CA ASP A 669 9.39 9.95 -6.33
C ASP A 669 9.66 9.32 -4.95
N LEU A 670 10.31 8.16 -4.91
CA LEU A 670 10.55 7.41 -3.66
C LEU A 670 11.50 8.13 -2.70
N ALA A 671 12.32 9.06 -3.19
CA ALA A 671 13.15 9.93 -2.37
C ALA A 671 12.39 11.17 -1.85
N GLY A 672 11.14 11.37 -2.28
CA GLY A 672 10.34 12.55 -1.94
C GLY A 672 10.61 13.75 -2.84
N THR A 673 11.32 13.56 -3.95
CA THR A 673 11.60 14.62 -4.92
C THR A 673 10.39 14.80 -5.83
N PRO A 674 9.95 16.04 -6.14
CA PRO A 674 8.90 16.27 -7.11
C PRO A 674 9.23 15.66 -8.48
N ARG A 675 8.26 14.97 -9.08
CA ARG A 675 8.36 14.43 -10.44
C ARG A 675 8.08 15.52 -11.47
N SER A 676 8.67 15.38 -12.65
CA SER A 676 8.37 16.21 -13.81
C SER A 676 6.93 15.98 -14.28
N GLN A 677 6.22 17.06 -14.62
CA GLN A 677 4.84 16.94 -15.11
C GLN A 677 4.74 16.38 -16.54
N THR A 678 5.80 16.53 -17.33
CA THR A 678 5.78 16.24 -18.77
C THR A 678 6.86 15.25 -19.20
N ALA A 679 7.87 15.02 -18.37
CA ALA A 679 9.01 14.17 -18.68
C ALA A 679 9.39 13.27 -17.50
N ALA A 680 8.39 12.75 -16.78
CA ALA A 680 8.64 11.88 -15.65
C ALA A 680 9.34 10.59 -16.05
N SER A 681 10.14 10.06 -15.13
CA SER A 681 10.83 8.78 -15.29
C SER A 681 9.91 7.60 -14.98
N ALA A 682 10.09 6.50 -15.71
CA ALA A 682 9.60 5.20 -15.27
C ALA A 682 10.40 4.72 -14.04
N GLY A 683 9.77 3.92 -13.19
CA GLY A 683 10.34 3.41 -11.95
C GLY A 683 10.08 4.30 -10.74
N ALA A 684 10.66 3.88 -9.62
CA ALA A 684 10.44 4.47 -8.29
C ALA A 684 11.13 5.82 -8.10
N TYR A 685 12.14 6.14 -8.90
CA TYR A 685 12.97 7.36 -8.80
C TYR A 685 12.93 8.16 -10.09
N GLU A 686 13.25 9.46 -10.00
CA GLU A 686 13.34 10.35 -11.17
C GLU A 686 14.71 11.01 -11.37
#